data_AF-A0AAJ0LX54-F1
#
_entry.id   AF-A0AAJ0LX54-F1
#
_cell.length_a   1.000
_cell.length_b   1.000
_cell.length_c   1.000
_cell.angle_alpha   90.00
_cell.angle_beta   90.00
_cell.angle_gamma   90.00
#
_symmetry.space_group_name_H-M   'P 1'
#
loop_
_entity.id
_entity.type
_entity.pdbx_description
1 polymer ?
#
loop_
_entity_poly.entity_id
_entity_poly.type
_entity_poly.pdbx_seq_one_letter_code
_entity_poly.pdbx_strand_id
1 'polypeptide(L)'
;MTHSCVGNNQVNAIQAGYTKTMSSRREAESIIKKIRKSRRANDLGGAGADANARSLSRALDMSDPWTELSTQLYTKTTHFILELIQNADDNTYTPDVDPLLTLEYREDGYLWVGCNEVGFSRANVEAICDVNDSTKKTKDATKGYIGEKGIGFKSVFKVADVVWVSSGHYTFRFERDNVRGMIVPIWCDSNSTTLVSERTMFCLRIPNIADRNTVKADLLKLQTELLLFLRKLRKIDVRIYDIGMAKPSFWFAHSRKQPPGPQPQTVVTLACDDLVGARVLHSEDLFVVKKVIDGMPPEAKRDGIRATEIVIAFPISPSTERLQPRPVYNFLPICSFGFTFLLQADFILTANRENLSGDNAWNRSVLDGALDLFVYAVRQFNQTGICKYSWPAFTARNDSAHGTVMEGFMSRLRKLLQDESILESQAGYTSCPAELTLVPNHFTNGLDPPQPLLDDVLNSFKYASFHYSPKDLESMGLTYQTPQQICALLKWMSPQQMEQKSSAWHSRLAAGIAESEPSAFESARLIPLRNGEWISSAEQPFYFPGRGDDMDIPEGIEVKIITRAACDDPVRKKLFSLLGAKPLTRSRICDLIVDRHRFLSLSNNNLSASCLVSHAWYLFSHGSIGLNYGTIKLANELGQAVPGEELYMQLPESLFQMKDYLPASLFRADFVHATYLTQGDPSNHYQWYKWLTDTLHVSLLPNLLSSRKGSITREFQYLIDNHPGRVWLTLVRDDWQHYALDPALISNRISSIPVQCTNQERCQLKDAYLPCTAIIHEALAYRHIHLVDIPDPESLDWLNLTRLGLRAAPDLDFYLAILHGVAKTPPSDCSKDTVVRLYQGIEKHSREDLAQVRYVSQEDWGLSHS
;
A
#
# COMPACT_ATOMS: atom_id res chain seq x y z
N MET A 1 -60.63 6.44 40.55
CA MET A 1 -60.65 5.53 41.71
C MET A 1 -59.94 6.21 42.86
N THR A 2 -60.66 6.32 43.96
CA THR A 2 -60.32 6.92 45.25
C THR A 2 -59.35 6.05 46.08
N HIS A 3 -58.81 6.66 47.14
CA HIS A 3 -58.01 6.12 48.26
C HIS A 3 -56.48 6.10 48.04
N SER A 4 -55.63 6.53 48.97
CA SER A 4 -55.83 7.01 50.35
C SER A 4 -54.53 7.60 50.91
N CYS A 5 -54.67 8.64 51.72
CA CYS A 5 -53.65 9.17 52.63
C CYS A 5 -53.33 8.20 53.79
N VAL A 6 -52.05 8.00 54.08
CA VAL A 6 -51.42 7.71 55.38
C VAL A 6 -50.01 8.29 55.24
N GLY A 7 -49.61 9.43 55.82
CA GLY A 7 -49.54 9.71 57.24
C GLY A 7 -48.15 9.36 57.76
N ASN A 8 -47.20 10.32 57.79
CA ASN A 8 -46.41 10.54 59.01
C ASN A 8 -45.55 11.80 58.97
N ASN A 9 -45.88 12.68 59.92
CA ASN A 9 -45.09 13.77 60.44
C ASN A 9 -43.76 13.25 61.00
N GLN A 10 -42.65 13.45 60.27
CA GLN A 10 -41.30 13.37 60.86
C GLN A 10 -40.22 13.96 59.94
N VAL A 11 -40.42 15.20 59.45
CA VAL A 11 -39.32 15.94 58.76
C VAL A 11 -39.18 17.39 59.25
N ASN A 12 -40.14 17.93 60.02
CA ASN A 12 -40.13 19.33 60.47
C ASN A 12 -39.36 19.60 61.79
N ALA A 13 -38.38 18.79 62.18
CA ALA A 13 -37.71 18.96 63.49
C ALA A 13 -36.17 18.85 63.51
N ILE A 14 -35.47 18.81 62.37
CA ILE A 14 -33.98 18.75 62.36
C ILE A 14 -33.31 19.88 61.54
N GLN A 15 -34.08 20.81 60.97
CA GLN A 15 -33.54 21.97 60.21
C GLN A 15 -33.65 23.32 60.95
N ALA A 16 -33.77 23.30 62.28
CA ALA A 16 -33.82 24.50 63.13
C ALA A 16 -32.59 24.66 64.04
N GLY A 17 -31.45 24.10 63.65
CA GLY A 17 -30.16 24.34 64.28
C GLY A 17 -29.14 24.69 63.21
N TYR A 18 -28.39 25.78 63.44
CA TYR A 18 -27.34 26.37 62.58
C TYR A 18 -27.80 27.42 61.57
N THR A 19 -28.12 28.62 62.06
CA THR A 19 -27.34 29.85 61.78
C THR A 19 -27.95 30.98 62.58
N LYS A 20 -27.37 31.30 63.73
CA LYS A 20 -27.73 32.53 64.45
C LYS A 20 -27.07 33.67 63.68
N THR A 21 -27.74 34.21 62.68
CA THR A 21 -27.34 35.48 62.04
C THR A 21 -27.30 36.54 63.14
N MET A 22 -26.14 37.19 63.30
CA MET A 22 -25.96 38.28 64.25
C MET A 22 -26.98 39.38 64.00
N SER A 23 -27.53 39.95 65.08
CA SER A 23 -28.67 40.87 64.97
C SER A 23 -28.28 42.35 64.88
N SER A 24 -27.01 42.74 65.11
CA SER A 24 -26.60 44.15 64.99
C SER A 24 -25.08 44.39 64.85
N ARG A 25 -24.71 45.54 64.28
CA ARG A 25 -23.32 46.07 64.22
C ARG A 25 -22.64 46.18 65.59
N ARG A 26 -23.39 46.49 66.65
CA ARG A 26 -22.87 46.54 68.03
C ARG A 26 -22.40 45.16 68.51
N GLU A 27 -23.08 44.10 68.10
CA GLU A 27 -22.71 42.73 68.44
C GLU A 27 -21.39 42.35 67.74
N ALA A 28 -21.26 42.67 66.45
CA ALA A 28 -20.04 42.46 65.67
C ALA A 28 -18.83 43.19 66.27
N GLU A 29 -18.99 44.47 66.66
CA GLU A 29 -17.94 45.26 67.32
C GLU A 29 -17.53 44.66 68.66
N SER A 30 -18.51 44.20 69.45
CA SER A 30 -18.24 43.53 70.73
C SER A 30 -17.35 42.29 70.55
N ILE A 31 -17.55 41.52 69.47
CA ILE A 31 -16.72 40.36 69.17
C ILE A 31 -15.29 40.75 68.80
N ILE A 32 -15.11 41.74 67.93
CA ILE A 32 -13.77 42.23 67.58
C ILE A 32 -13.03 42.71 68.84
N LYS A 33 -13.71 43.46 69.73
CA LYS A 33 -13.15 43.89 71.03
C LYS A 33 -12.81 42.70 71.93
N LYS A 34 -13.65 41.66 71.98
CA LYS A 34 -13.38 40.42 72.73
C LYS A 34 -12.15 39.69 72.20
N ILE A 35 -12.02 39.54 70.88
CA ILE A 35 -10.84 38.93 70.25
C ILE A 35 -9.58 39.72 70.61
N ARG A 36 -9.59 41.06 70.44
CA ARG A 36 -8.47 41.92 70.83
C ARG A 36 -8.08 41.77 72.30
N LYS A 37 -9.06 41.73 73.21
CA LYS A 37 -8.83 41.56 74.65
C LYS A 37 -8.26 40.18 74.97
N SER A 38 -8.82 39.11 74.39
CA SER A 38 -8.36 37.73 74.59
C SER A 38 -6.90 37.53 74.15
N ARG A 39 -6.46 38.29 73.15
CA ARG A 39 -5.11 38.24 72.57
C ARG A 39 -4.11 39.21 73.19
N ARG A 40 -4.50 39.90 74.28
CA ARG A 40 -3.62 40.84 75.00
C ARG A 40 -3.03 41.89 74.06
N ALA A 41 -3.85 42.43 73.17
CA ALA A 41 -3.43 43.34 72.11
C ALA A 41 -2.89 44.68 72.63
N ASN A 42 -3.28 45.07 73.86
CA ASN A 42 -2.89 46.34 74.47
C ASN A 42 -1.84 46.17 75.59
N ASP A 43 -1.32 44.96 75.80
CA ASP A 43 -0.35 44.66 76.87
C ASP A 43 1.09 44.77 76.34
N LEU A 44 1.95 45.54 77.02
CA LEU A 44 3.39 45.62 76.76
C LEU A 44 4.02 44.22 76.87
N GLY A 45 4.66 43.74 75.80
CA GLY A 45 5.29 42.41 75.75
C GLY A 45 4.36 41.23 75.43
N GLY A 46 3.06 41.47 75.18
CA GLY A 46 2.12 40.37 74.96
C GLY A 46 2.44 39.47 73.74
N ALA A 47 3.27 39.92 72.79
CA ALA A 47 3.60 39.17 71.56
C ALA A 47 4.19 37.81 71.88
N GLY A 48 5.09 37.79 72.87
CA GLY A 48 5.69 36.57 73.39
C GLY A 48 4.73 35.72 74.22
N ALA A 49 3.57 36.24 74.63
CA ALA A 49 2.57 35.52 75.44
C ALA A 49 1.41 34.94 74.60
N ASP A 50 1.12 35.49 73.41
CA ASP A 50 0.10 34.99 72.47
C ASP A 50 0.61 33.76 71.71
N ALA A 51 -0.05 32.62 71.89
CA ALA A 51 0.31 31.36 71.23
C ALA A 51 0.20 31.43 69.70
N ASN A 52 -0.77 32.17 69.17
CA ASN A 52 -0.95 32.34 67.73
C ASN A 52 0.12 33.26 67.14
N ALA A 53 0.50 34.33 67.86
CA ALA A 53 1.62 35.17 67.46
C ALA A 53 2.93 34.38 67.46
N ARG A 54 3.20 33.52 68.46
CA ARG A 54 4.38 32.65 68.49
C ARG A 54 4.37 31.58 67.39
N SER A 55 3.20 30.99 67.07
CA SER A 55 3.08 30.05 65.96
C SER A 55 3.34 30.75 64.62
N LEU A 56 2.76 31.93 64.40
CA LEU A 56 2.99 32.70 63.19
C LEU A 56 4.43 33.23 63.11
N SER A 57 5.03 33.65 64.23
CA SER A 57 6.45 34.03 64.30
C SER A 57 7.35 32.86 63.95
N ARG A 58 7.11 31.64 64.48
CA ARG A 58 7.85 30.43 64.10
C ARG A 58 7.65 30.06 62.63
N ALA A 59 6.46 30.30 62.09
CA ALA A 59 6.19 30.15 60.66
C ALA A 59 6.91 31.19 59.78
N LEU A 60 7.27 32.35 60.34
CA LEU A 60 7.91 33.48 59.66
C LEU A 60 9.40 33.65 60.02
N ASP A 61 9.97 32.85 60.92
CA ASP A 61 11.32 33.04 61.46
C ASP A 61 12.39 32.72 60.40
N MET A 62 13.23 33.72 60.12
CA MET A 62 14.19 33.76 58.99
C MET A 62 15.55 33.11 59.31
N SER A 63 15.71 32.56 60.51
CA SER A 63 16.99 31.98 60.96
C SER A 63 17.17 30.49 60.58
N ASP A 64 16.11 29.82 60.11
CA ASP A 64 16.15 28.42 59.68
C ASP A 64 15.54 28.21 58.27
N PRO A 65 16.38 28.16 57.22
CA PRO A 65 15.95 27.93 55.83
C PRO A 65 15.27 26.57 55.59
N TRP A 66 15.29 25.65 56.56
CA TRP A 66 14.80 24.28 56.44
C TRP A 66 13.38 24.07 56.97
N THR A 67 12.69 25.12 57.40
CA THR A 67 11.28 25.03 57.77
C THR A 67 10.37 25.01 56.54
N GLU A 68 9.55 23.97 56.43
CA GLU A 68 8.64 23.69 55.30
C GLU A 68 7.66 24.84 54.99
N LEU A 69 7.27 25.62 56.02
CA LEU A 69 6.40 26.79 55.89
C LEU A 69 7.11 28.03 55.32
N SER A 70 8.39 28.26 55.65
CA SER A 70 9.15 29.41 55.13
C SER A 70 9.42 29.24 53.64
N THR A 71 9.64 28.02 53.17
CA THR A 71 9.77 27.72 51.73
C THR A 71 8.45 27.93 50.97
N GLN A 72 7.29 27.70 51.59
CA GLN A 72 5.98 27.89 50.96
C GLN A 72 5.54 29.36 50.91
N LEU A 73 5.68 30.10 52.01
CA LEU A 73 5.36 31.55 52.08
C LEU A 73 6.23 32.39 51.14
N TYR A 74 7.45 31.92 50.81
CA TYR A 74 8.39 32.64 49.96
C TYR A 74 8.36 32.29 48.47
N THR A 75 7.59 31.29 48.02
CA THR A 75 7.32 31.11 46.56
C THR A 75 6.51 32.28 45.98
N LYS A 76 6.63 32.55 44.66
CA LYS A 76 6.19 33.78 43.94
C LYS A 76 5.02 34.56 44.57
N THR A 77 5.11 35.89 44.49
CA THR A 77 4.08 36.88 44.88
C THR A 77 2.67 36.64 44.33
N THR A 78 2.48 35.70 43.38
CA THR A 78 1.19 35.26 42.85
C THR A 78 0.35 34.36 43.77
N HIS A 79 0.96 33.67 44.74
CA HIS A 79 0.28 32.61 45.50
C HIS A 79 -0.99 33.09 46.21
N PHE A 80 -0.96 34.32 46.74
CA PHE A 80 -2.09 34.87 47.48
C PHE A 80 -3.33 35.10 46.60
N ILE A 81 -3.16 35.39 45.30
CA ILE A 81 -4.30 35.58 44.38
C ILE A 81 -5.07 34.26 44.26
N LEU A 82 -4.36 33.13 44.12
CA LEU A 82 -4.99 31.82 44.08
C LEU A 82 -5.69 31.48 45.39
N GLU A 83 -5.06 31.75 46.53
CA GLU A 83 -5.69 31.50 47.82
C GLU A 83 -6.94 32.35 48.02
N LEU A 84 -6.97 33.59 47.52
CA LEU A 84 -8.19 34.42 47.51
C LEU A 84 -9.28 33.81 46.62
N ILE A 85 -8.93 33.28 45.44
CA ILE A 85 -9.86 32.58 44.55
C ILE A 85 -10.39 31.31 45.21
N GLN A 86 -9.53 30.54 45.89
CA GLN A 86 -9.92 29.34 46.63
C GLN A 86 -10.83 29.67 47.81
N ASN A 87 -10.49 30.70 48.59
CA ASN A 87 -11.35 31.18 49.67
C ASN A 87 -12.75 31.56 49.15
N ALA A 88 -12.81 32.21 47.99
CA ALA A 88 -14.06 32.50 47.33
C ALA A 88 -14.79 31.22 46.87
N ASP A 89 -14.11 30.24 46.27
CA ASP A 89 -14.70 28.95 45.88
C ASP A 89 -15.24 28.14 47.08
N ASP A 90 -14.63 28.30 48.26
CA ASP A 90 -15.02 27.62 49.49
C ASP A 90 -16.18 28.30 50.23
N ASN A 91 -16.50 29.55 49.89
CA ASN A 91 -17.58 30.31 50.52
C ASN A 91 -18.96 29.64 50.38
N THR A 92 -19.90 30.11 51.21
CA THR A 92 -21.29 29.64 51.16
C THR A 92 -22.12 30.65 50.38
N TYR A 93 -22.76 30.18 49.32
CA TYR A 93 -23.60 30.98 48.43
C TYR A 93 -25.06 30.54 48.59
N THR A 94 -26.01 31.45 48.37
CA THR A 94 -27.42 31.08 48.33
C THR A 94 -27.74 30.31 47.04
N PRO A 95 -28.78 29.46 47.00
CA PRO A 95 -29.06 28.63 45.82
C PRO A 95 -29.45 29.42 44.55
N ASP A 96 -29.86 30.68 44.71
CA ASP A 96 -30.41 31.56 43.68
C ASP A 96 -29.38 32.53 43.07
N VAL A 97 -28.13 32.52 43.52
CA VAL A 97 -27.06 33.38 42.99
C VAL A 97 -26.03 32.57 42.21
N ASP A 98 -25.51 33.17 41.15
CA ASP A 98 -24.28 32.70 40.51
C ASP A 98 -23.07 33.14 41.34
N PRO A 99 -22.27 32.22 41.90
CA PRO A 99 -21.09 32.57 42.69
C PRO A 99 -20.08 33.40 41.88
N LEU A 100 -19.82 34.62 42.36
CA LEU A 100 -18.99 35.65 41.74
C LEU A 100 -17.82 36.04 42.65
N LEU A 101 -16.65 36.18 42.04
CA LEU A 101 -15.49 36.85 42.60
C LEU A 101 -15.18 38.12 41.78
N THR A 102 -15.05 39.25 42.45
CA THR A 102 -14.72 40.54 41.84
C THR A 102 -13.33 40.97 42.31
N LEU A 103 -12.40 41.21 41.38
CA LEU A 103 -11.03 41.66 41.62
C LEU A 103 -10.85 43.04 40.98
N GLU A 104 -10.76 44.09 41.80
CA GLU A 104 -10.55 45.45 41.31
C GLU A 104 -9.19 45.99 41.77
N TYR A 105 -8.30 46.27 40.83
CA TYR A 105 -6.96 46.78 41.10
C TYR A 105 -6.83 48.24 40.68
N ARG A 106 -6.30 49.10 41.55
CA ARG A 106 -5.99 50.51 41.24
C ARG A 106 -4.48 50.74 41.31
N GLU A 107 -3.95 51.47 40.33
CA GLU A 107 -2.49 51.65 40.15
C GLU A 107 -1.75 52.31 41.32
N ASP A 108 -2.46 53.03 42.20
CA ASP A 108 -1.91 53.57 43.44
C ASP A 108 -1.68 52.51 44.53
N GLY A 109 -1.93 51.23 44.21
CA GLY A 109 -1.58 50.07 45.02
C GLY A 109 -2.71 49.56 45.89
N TYR A 110 -3.96 49.67 45.46
CA TYR A 110 -5.09 49.08 46.18
C TYR A 110 -5.73 47.96 45.36
N LEU A 111 -5.96 46.81 46.00
CA LEU A 111 -6.66 45.67 45.42
C LEU A 111 -7.90 45.35 46.25
N TRP A 112 -9.09 45.50 45.65
CA TRP A 112 -10.35 45.06 46.24
C TRP A 112 -10.69 43.66 45.74
N VAL A 113 -11.15 42.82 46.68
CA VAL A 113 -11.56 41.44 46.44
C VAL A 113 -12.97 41.28 47.01
N GLY A 114 -13.97 41.15 46.15
CA GLY A 114 -15.38 41.05 46.51
C GLY A 114 -15.97 39.68 46.22
N CYS A 115 -16.87 39.21 47.09
CA CYS A 115 -17.64 37.98 46.89
C CYS A 115 -19.12 38.19 47.25
N ASN A 116 -20.02 37.68 46.41
CA ASN A 116 -21.47 37.70 46.63
C ASN A 116 -21.98 36.54 47.52
N GLU A 117 -21.14 36.04 48.43
CA GLU A 117 -21.49 34.98 49.38
C GLU A 117 -22.48 35.47 50.46
N VAL A 118 -22.89 34.60 51.40
CA VAL A 118 -23.80 34.98 52.50
C VAL A 118 -23.19 35.96 53.51
N GLY A 119 -21.86 35.96 53.62
CA GLY A 119 -21.06 36.81 54.52
C GLY A 119 -20.58 36.11 55.80
N PHE A 120 -19.73 36.80 56.56
CA PHE A 120 -19.01 36.24 57.69
C PHE A 120 -19.91 35.98 58.89
N SER A 121 -19.81 34.76 59.41
CA SER A 121 -20.25 34.41 60.76
C SER A 121 -19.18 34.77 61.80
N ARG A 122 -19.55 34.73 63.08
CA ARG A 122 -18.60 34.82 64.20
C ARG A 122 -17.44 33.83 64.05
N ALA A 123 -17.74 32.59 63.65
CA ALA A 123 -16.74 31.56 63.47
C ALA A 123 -15.75 31.90 62.34
N ASN A 124 -16.21 32.57 61.26
CA ASN A 124 -15.30 33.02 60.21
C ASN A 124 -14.34 34.10 60.71
N VAL A 125 -14.84 35.05 61.52
CA VAL A 125 -14.01 36.10 62.11
C VAL A 125 -13.01 35.54 63.12
N GLU A 126 -13.42 34.57 63.94
CA GLU A 126 -12.50 33.89 64.85
C GLU A 126 -11.44 33.09 64.08
N ALA A 127 -11.85 32.35 63.03
CA ALA A 127 -10.96 31.55 62.19
C ALA A 127 -9.94 32.40 61.43
N ILE A 128 -10.34 33.52 60.80
CA ILE A 128 -9.41 34.39 60.06
C ILE A 128 -8.40 35.08 61.00
N CYS A 129 -8.72 35.19 62.29
CA CYS A 129 -7.78 35.70 63.29
C CYS A 129 -6.84 34.59 63.80
N ASP A 130 -7.26 33.32 63.79
CA ASP A 130 -6.45 32.21 64.30
C ASP A 130 -5.30 31.79 63.39
N VAL A 131 -4.29 31.13 63.96
CA VAL A 131 -3.13 30.55 63.26
C VAL A 131 -3.08 29.03 63.48
N ASN A 132 -3.63 28.53 64.60
CA ASN A 132 -3.59 27.12 64.98
C ASN A 132 -4.97 26.42 64.86
N ASP A 133 -6.09 27.15 64.88
CA ASP A 133 -7.43 26.56 65.02
C ASP A 133 -8.17 26.30 63.68
N SER A 134 -7.47 25.65 62.74
CA SER A 134 -8.15 24.94 61.64
C SER A 134 -7.85 23.43 61.67
N THR A 135 -7.85 22.84 62.86
CA THR A 135 -8.05 21.38 63.03
C THR A 135 -9.51 20.98 62.87
N LYS A 136 -10.19 21.44 61.81
CA LYS A 136 -11.29 20.63 61.27
C LYS A 136 -10.65 19.40 60.63
N LYS A 137 -10.59 18.31 61.38
CA LYS A 137 -10.55 16.95 60.83
C LYS A 137 -11.86 16.72 60.08
N THR A 138 -12.04 17.35 58.92
CA THR A 138 -13.08 16.95 57.98
C THR A 138 -12.66 15.59 57.45
N LYS A 139 -13.57 14.60 57.57
CA LYS A 139 -13.40 13.25 57.04
C LYS A 139 -13.28 13.20 55.49
N ASP A 140 -13.38 14.36 54.83
CA ASP A 140 -13.40 14.56 53.39
C ASP A 140 -12.15 15.31 52.87
N ALA A 141 -10.96 14.99 53.40
CA ALA A 141 -9.66 15.50 52.90
C ALA A 141 -9.25 14.88 51.53
N THR A 142 -10.23 14.41 50.75
CA THR A 142 -10.06 13.65 49.50
C THR A 142 -9.93 14.51 48.25
N LYS A 143 -9.76 15.82 48.40
CA LYS A 143 -10.01 16.76 47.30
C LYS A 143 -8.86 17.76 47.20
N GLY A 144 -7.93 17.46 46.28
CA GLY A 144 -6.68 18.14 46.00
C GLY A 144 -6.80 19.64 45.77
N TYR A 145 -6.90 20.40 46.86
CA TYR A 145 -6.63 21.82 46.95
C TYR A 145 -5.54 21.94 48.01
N ILE A 146 -4.35 22.40 47.62
CA ILE A 146 -3.26 22.66 48.56
C ILE A 146 -3.57 23.96 49.30
N GLY A 147 -4.57 23.91 50.18
CA GLY A 147 -4.72 24.86 51.26
C GLY A 147 -3.92 24.34 52.44
N GLU A 148 -2.65 24.72 52.54
CA GLU A 148 -1.92 24.52 53.80
C GLU A 148 -2.63 25.29 54.91
N LYS A 149 -2.98 24.53 55.95
CA LYS A 149 -4.02 24.84 56.93
C LYS A 149 -3.71 26.12 57.71
N GLY A 150 -4.67 27.04 57.76
CA GLY A 150 -4.66 28.18 58.70
C GLY A 150 -3.76 29.38 58.39
N ILE A 151 -2.95 29.32 57.32
CA ILE A 151 -1.98 30.39 56.98
C ILE A 151 -2.31 31.07 55.64
N GLY A 152 -3.14 30.46 54.78
CA GLY A 152 -3.43 30.97 53.42
C GLY A 152 -3.80 32.46 53.39
N PHE A 153 -4.84 32.90 54.12
CA PHE A 153 -5.17 34.33 54.14
C PHE A 153 -4.00 35.24 54.57
N LYS A 154 -3.03 34.76 55.36
CA LYS A 154 -1.88 35.55 55.79
C LYS A 154 -0.83 35.78 54.70
N SER A 155 -0.86 35.01 53.60
CA SER A 155 0.03 35.20 52.46
C SER A 155 -0.13 36.58 51.80
N VAL A 156 -1.31 37.20 51.92
CA VAL A 156 -1.59 38.55 51.40
C VAL A 156 -0.62 39.60 51.99
N PHE A 157 -0.17 39.40 53.23
CA PHE A 157 0.76 40.32 53.89
C PHE A 157 2.17 40.27 53.30
N LYS A 158 2.46 39.35 52.37
CA LYS A 158 3.69 39.38 51.57
C LYS A 158 3.80 40.68 50.78
N VAL A 159 2.69 41.11 50.18
CA VAL A 159 2.60 42.31 49.33
C VAL A 159 1.84 43.45 50.00
N ALA A 160 0.92 43.14 50.93
CA ALA A 160 0.09 44.13 51.57
C ALA A 160 0.59 44.52 52.97
N ASP A 161 0.51 45.80 53.30
CA ASP A 161 0.79 46.31 54.66
C ASP A 161 -0.48 46.53 55.48
N VAL A 162 -1.62 46.74 54.83
CA VAL A 162 -2.93 46.87 55.47
C VAL A 162 -3.96 46.07 54.69
N VAL A 163 -4.80 45.33 55.42
CA VAL A 163 -5.94 44.61 54.84
C VAL A 163 -7.22 44.97 55.58
N TRP A 164 -8.13 45.66 54.90
CA TRP A 164 -9.48 45.92 55.40
C TRP A 164 -10.39 44.75 55.04
N VAL A 165 -11.28 44.39 55.95
CA VAL A 165 -12.28 43.33 55.81
C VAL A 165 -13.65 43.92 56.14
N SER A 166 -14.58 43.74 55.23
CA SER A 166 -15.97 44.14 55.38
C SER A 166 -16.88 43.00 54.98
N SER A 167 -17.68 42.48 55.91
CA SER A 167 -18.62 41.42 55.60
C SER A 167 -19.85 41.47 56.50
N GLY A 168 -21.02 41.69 55.90
CA GLY A 168 -22.26 41.91 56.64
C GLY A 168 -22.15 43.07 57.66
N HIS A 169 -22.20 42.75 58.96
CA HIS A 169 -22.08 43.75 60.04
C HIS A 169 -20.65 43.94 60.56
N TYR A 170 -19.68 43.18 60.07
CA TYR A 170 -18.28 43.29 60.47
C TYR A 170 -17.52 44.26 59.57
N THR A 171 -16.81 45.21 60.19
CA THR A 171 -15.88 46.11 59.51
C THR A 171 -14.64 46.29 60.37
N PHE A 172 -13.53 45.72 59.93
CA PHE A 172 -12.26 45.73 60.66
C PHE A 172 -11.08 45.67 59.70
N ARG A 173 -9.87 45.85 60.21
CA ARG A 173 -8.63 45.75 59.43
C ARG A 173 -7.53 45.05 60.19
N PHE A 174 -6.52 44.61 59.46
CA PHE A 174 -5.25 44.10 59.95
C PHE A 174 -4.12 44.99 59.42
N GLU A 175 -3.06 45.17 60.20
CA GLU A 175 -1.88 45.97 59.83
C GLU A 175 -0.61 45.15 60.01
N ARG A 176 0.32 45.24 59.07
CA ARG A 176 1.63 44.57 59.12
C ARG A 176 2.65 45.42 59.89
N ASP A 177 2.29 45.86 61.10
CA ASP A 177 3.20 46.57 61.99
C ASP A 177 4.15 45.60 62.73
N ASN A 178 3.64 44.41 63.07
CA ASN A 178 4.32 43.29 63.70
C ASN A 178 3.54 41.98 63.43
N VAL A 179 4.06 40.84 63.89
CA VAL A 179 3.40 39.52 63.70
C VAL A 179 1.97 39.47 64.26
N ARG A 180 1.68 40.23 65.32
CA ARG A 180 0.35 40.29 65.93
C ARG A 180 -0.64 41.10 65.11
N GLY A 181 -0.19 42.17 64.45
CA GLY A 181 -1.05 43.01 63.62
C GLY A 181 -1.68 42.26 62.44
N MET A 182 -1.04 41.18 61.99
CA MET A 182 -1.58 40.27 60.96
C MET A 182 -2.71 39.35 61.47
N ILE A 183 -2.90 39.22 62.79
CA ILE A 183 -3.84 38.26 63.41
C ILE A 183 -4.84 38.91 64.37
N VAL A 184 -4.56 40.13 64.83
CA VAL A 184 -5.43 40.87 65.75
C VAL A 184 -6.23 41.91 64.95
N PRO A 185 -7.56 41.79 64.88
CA PRO A 185 -8.38 42.73 64.09
C PRO A 185 -8.50 44.08 64.80
N ILE A 186 -8.60 45.16 64.02
CA ILE A 186 -8.84 46.54 64.48
C ILE A 186 -10.18 47.01 63.90
N TRP A 187 -11.16 47.31 64.76
CA TRP A 187 -12.46 47.80 64.32
C TRP A 187 -12.33 49.11 63.53
N CYS A 188 -13.14 49.26 62.47
CA CYS A 188 -13.17 50.45 61.63
C CYS A 188 -14.60 50.94 61.42
N ASP A 189 -14.83 52.25 61.56
CA ASP A 189 -16.18 52.81 61.47
C ASP A 189 -16.64 53.16 60.04
N SER A 190 -15.72 53.25 59.09
CA SER A 190 -16.01 53.50 57.68
C SER A 190 -15.06 52.75 56.74
N ASN A 191 -15.63 52.17 55.66
CA ASN A 191 -14.86 51.79 54.48
C ASN A 191 -14.70 53.05 53.63
N SER A 192 -13.56 53.73 53.72
CA SER A 192 -13.33 54.99 53.00
C SER A 192 -13.13 54.84 51.48
N THR A 193 -13.31 53.64 50.92
CA THR A 193 -13.16 53.38 49.49
C THR A 193 -14.03 52.20 49.04
N THR A 194 -15.26 52.47 48.60
CA THR A 194 -16.17 51.45 48.04
C THR A 194 -16.13 51.53 46.50
N LEU A 195 -15.09 50.94 45.92
CA LEU A 195 -15.05 50.60 44.50
C LEU A 195 -15.91 49.34 44.22
N VAL A 196 -15.94 48.42 45.20
CA VAL A 196 -16.72 47.18 45.17
C VAL A 196 -17.85 47.22 46.20
N SER A 197 -19.04 46.72 45.84
CA SER A 197 -20.22 46.63 46.72
C SER A 197 -20.72 45.19 46.87
N GLU A 198 -19.82 44.28 47.21
CA GLU A 198 -20.14 42.86 47.44
C GLU A 198 -20.36 42.55 48.93
N ARG A 199 -20.99 41.40 49.22
CA ARG A 199 -21.38 41.02 50.58
C ARG A 199 -20.18 40.82 51.51
N THR A 200 -19.11 40.19 51.01
CA THR A 200 -17.80 40.12 51.65
C THR A 200 -16.79 40.85 50.77
N MET A 201 -15.98 41.72 51.37
CA MET A 201 -14.97 42.53 50.68
C MET A 201 -13.67 42.55 51.49
N PHE A 202 -12.56 42.34 50.79
CA PHE A 202 -11.22 42.67 51.26
C PHE A 202 -10.69 43.86 50.46
N CYS A 203 -9.95 44.74 51.10
CA CYS A 203 -9.14 45.76 50.43
C CYS A 203 -7.71 45.63 50.93
N LEU A 204 -6.77 45.44 50.02
CA LEU A 204 -5.35 45.25 50.31
C LEU A 204 -4.60 46.48 49.82
N ARG A 205 -3.82 47.12 50.71
CA ARG A 205 -2.88 48.18 50.33
C ARG A 205 -1.50 47.59 50.09
N ILE A 206 -0.99 47.75 48.87
CA ILE A 206 0.29 47.25 48.38
C ILE A 206 1.25 48.45 48.27
N PRO A 207 2.11 48.71 49.26
CA PRO A 207 2.94 49.90 49.27
C PRO A 207 4.07 49.85 48.22
N ASN A 208 4.66 48.68 47.96
CA ASN A 208 5.82 48.52 47.08
C ASN A 208 5.44 48.53 45.59
N ILE A 209 6.10 49.37 44.79
CA ILE A 209 5.87 49.51 43.34
C ILE A 209 6.21 48.22 42.55
N ALA A 210 7.25 47.48 42.94
CA ALA A 210 7.59 46.22 42.28
C ALA A 210 6.50 45.16 42.49
N ASP A 211 5.95 45.09 43.70
CA ASP A 211 4.84 44.18 44.01
C ASP A 211 3.55 44.61 43.29
N ARG A 212 3.27 45.91 43.20
CA ARG A 212 2.17 46.48 42.40
C ARG A 212 2.22 46.04 40.94
N ASN A 213 3.37 46.20 40.30
CA ASN A 213 3.57 45.79 38.91
C ASN A 213 3.38 44.28 38.73
N THR A 214 3.87 43.50 39.69
CA THR A 214 3.73 42.04 39.68
C THR A 214 2.26 41.62 39.81
N VAL A 215 1.54 42.15 40.80
CA VAL A 215 0.10 41.88 41.01
C VAL A 215 -0.73 42.28 39.78
N LYS A 216 -0.47 43.46 39.19
CA LYS A 216 -1.14 43.88 37.94
C LYS A 216 -0.90 42.86 36.82
N ALA A 217 0.35 42.46 36.61
CA ALA A 217 0.70 41.50 35.57
C ALA A 217 0.08 40.13 35.79
N ASP A 218 -0.08 39.70 37.05
CA ASP A 218 -0.62 38.39 37.38
C ASP A 218 -2.15 38.33 37.30
N LEU A 219 -2.85 39.42 37.64
CA LEU A 219 -4.29 39.56 37.37
C LEU A 219 -4.58 39.45 35.87
N LEU A 220 -3.73 40.06 35.03
CA LEU A 220 -3.83 39.98 33.57
C LEU A 220 -3.52 38.60 32.97
N LYS A 221 -2.88 37.69 33.73
CA LYS A 221 -2.59 36.31 33.30
C LYS A 221 -3.70 35.31 33.67
N LEU A 222 -4.74 35.74 34.40
CA LEU A 222 -5.86 34.86 34.72
C LEU A 222 -6.52 34.38 33.42
N GLN A 223 -6.81 33.08 33.37
CA GLN A 223 -7.40 32.41 32.22
C GLN A 223 -8.75 31.82 32.59
N THR A 224 -9.67 31.76 31.62
CA THR A 224 -11.02 31.20 31.80
C THR A 224 -11.02 29.77 32.31
N GLU A 225 -10.01 28.98 31.93
CA GLU A 225 -9.84 27.56 32.18
C GLU A 225 -9.74 27.24 33.67
N LEU A 226 -9.27 28.20 34.49
CA LEU A 226 -9.24 28.08 35.95
C LEU A 226 -10.63 27.68 36.51
N LEU A 227 -11.72 28.22 35.94
CA LEU A 227 -13.09 27.96 36.38
C LEU A 227 -13.55 26.49 36.17
N LEU A 228 -12.89 25.72 35.30
CA LEU A 228 -13.19 24.28 35.11
C LEU A 228 -12.85 23.47 36.36
N PHE A 229 -11.82 23.93 37.07
CA PHE A 229 -11.20 23.24 38.19
C PHE A 229 -11.81 23.68 39.52
N LEU A 230 -12.46 24.85 39.54
CA LEU A 230 -13.25 25.34 40.65
C LEU A 230 -14.60 24.61 40.81
N ARG A 231 -15.09 24.57 42.05
CA ARG A 231 -16.31 23.83 42.41
C ARG A 231 -17.57 24.68 42.31
N LYS A 232 -17.57 25.79 43.05
CA LYS A 232 -18.73 26.65 43.26
C LYS A 232 -18.64 27.90 42.41
N LEU A 233 -17.48 28.53 42.32
CA LEU A 233 -17.29 29.74 41.53
C LEU A 233 -17.73 29.52 40.09
N ARG A 234 -18.54 30.47 39.59
CA ARG A 234 -19.06 30.49 38.23
C ARG A 234 -18.53 31.67 37.44
N LYS A 235 -18.22 32.78 38.12
CA LYS A 235 -17.79 34.01 37.47
C LYS A 235 -16.62 34.67 38.22
N ILE A 236 -15.63 35.17 37.47
CA ILE A 236 -14.54 36.01 37.98
C ILE A 236 -14.53 37.30 37.15
N ASP A 237 -14.77 38.43 37.79
CA ASP A 237 -14.70 39.77 37.19
C ASP A 237 -13.38 40.43 37.59
N VAL A 238 -12.57 40.85 36.62
CA VAL A 238 -11.31 41.56 36.85
C VAL A 238 -11.40 42.96 36.26
N ARG A 239 -11.07 43.97 37.06
CA ARG A 239 -11.09 45.39 36.65
C ARG A 239 -9.81 46.07 37.11
N ILE A 240 -9.18 46.84 36.24
CA ILE A 240 -7.94 47.56 36.51
C ILE A 240 -8.19 49.04 36.25
N TYR A 241 -7.85 49.89 37.21
CA TYR A 241 -8.07 51.33 37.20
C TYR A 241 -6.74 52.08 37.26
N ASP A 242 -6.54 53.00 36.33
CA ASP A 242 -5.40 53.93 36.40
C ASP A 242 -5.69 55.03 37.44
N ILE A 243 -4.63 55.68 37.91
CA ILE A 243 -4.74 56.71 38.96
C ILE A 243 -5.63 57.86 38.47
N GLY A 244 -6.69 58.17 39.23
CA GLY A 244 -7.59 59.29 38.94
C GLY A 244 -8.66 59.00 37.89
N MET A 245 -8.71 57.79 37.32
CA MET A 245 -9.77 57.40 36.38
C MET A 245 -10.99 56.84 37.10
N ALA A 246 -12.19 57.28 36.68
CA ALA A 246 -13.47 56.74 37.17
C ALA A 246 -13.87 55.43 36.46
N LYS A 247 -13.30 55.16 35.28
CA LYS A 247 -13.55 53.94 34.50
C LYS A 247 -12.27 53.08 34.47
N PRO A 248 -12.39 51.75 34.44
CA PRO A 248 -11.23 50.87 34.37
C PRO A 248 -10.52 51.02 33.02
N SER A 249 -9.19 51.00 33.04
CA SER A 249 -8.32 50.93 31.85
C SER A 249 -8.33 49.53 31.23
N PHE A 250 -8.56 48.49 32.04
CA PHE A 250 -8.74 47.12 31.57
C PHE A 250 -9.85 46.42 32.36
N TRP A 251 -10.71 45.65 31.70
CA TRP A 251 -11.67 44.81 32.39
C TRP A 251 -12.13 43.63 31.54
N PHE A 252 -12.24 42.47 32.18
CA PHE A 252 -12.73 41.24 31.56
C PHE A 252 -13.48 40.41 32.59
N ALA A 253 -14.38 39.57 32.07
CA ALA A 253 -15.14 38.63 32.88
C ALA A 253 -14.90 37.21 32.36
N HIS A 254 -14.55 36.30 33.27
CA HIS A 254 -14.55 34.87 33.01
C HIS A 254 -15.83 34.25 33.55
N SER A 255 -16.50 33.43 32.76
CA SER A 255 -17.69 32.72 33.20
C SER A 255 -17.70 31.25 32.76
N ARG A 256 -18.30 30.42 33.60
CA ARG A 256 -18.52 29.00 33.37
C ARG A 256 -20.02 28.71 33.37
N LYS A 257 -20.51 28.10 32.29
CA LYS A 257 -21.91 27.68 32.15
C LYS A 257 -21.99 26.19 31.84
N GLN A 258 -23.01 25.53 32.36
CA GLN A 258 -23.38 24.17 31.97
C GLN A 258 -24.51 24.26 30.95
N PRO A 259 -24.38 23.64 29.77
CA PRO A 259 -25.46 23.61 28.79
C PRO A 259 -26.67 22.85 29.35
N PRO A 260 -27.91 23.26 29.02
CA PRO A 260 -29.10 22.48 29.34
C PRO A 260 -29.11 21.19 28.49
N GLY A 261 -29.12 20.02 29.15
CA GLY A 261 -29.16 18.73 28.46
C GLY A 261 -29.24 17.52 29.40
N PRO A 262 -29.52 16.31 28.88
CA PRO A 262 -29.68 15.09 29.68
C PRO A 262 -28.39 14.56 30.30
N GLN A 263 -27.21 15.03 29.87
CA GLN A 263 -25.92 14.79 30.51
C GLN A 263 -25.18 16.12 30.81
N PRO A 264 -25.69 16.95 31.74
CA PRO A 264 -25.23 18.33 31.89
C PRO A 264 -23.88 18.49 32.61
N GLN A 265 -23.28 17.40 33.10
CA GLN A 265 -22.04 17.46 33.90
C GLN A 265 -20.75 17.36 33.08
N THR A 266 -20.82 16.89 31.83
CA THR A 266 -19.65 16.61 30.98
C THR A 266 -19.34 17.72 30.00
N VAL A 267 -20.26 18.63 29.67
CA VAL A 267 -19.96 19.77 28.79
C VAL A 267 -19.96 21.06 29.60
N VAL A 268 -18.93 21.88 29.40
CA VAL A 268 -18.77 23.17 30.04
C VAL A 268 -18.44 24.22 28.99
N THR A 269 -19.22 25.29 28.96
CA THR A 269 -18.89 26.48 28.18
C THR A 269 -18.09 27.43 29.04
N LEU A 270 -16.89 27.76 28.59
CA LEU A 270 -16.10 28.85 29.14
C LEU A 270 -16.24 30.08 28.25
N ALA A 271 -16.51 31.23 28.86
CA ALA A 271 -16.57 32.49 28.14
C ALA A 271 -15.70 33.55 28.82
N CYS A 272 -14.89 34.22 28.00
CA CYS A 272 -14.19 35.45 28.32
C CYS A 272 -14.88 36.61 27.60
N ASP A 273 -15.41 37.57 28.35
CA ASP A 273 -15.91 38.83 27.80
C ASP A 273 -14.79 39.86 27.96
N ASP A 274 -13.99 40.07 26.90
CA ASP A 274 -13.04 41.19 26.87
C ASP A 274 -13.82 42.45 26.56
N LEU A 275 -13.96 43.26 27.60
CA LEU A 275 -14.83 44.41 27.59
C LEU A 275 -14.05 45.70 27.31
N VAL A 276 -12.77 45.58 26.96
CA VAL A 276 -11.90 46.67 26.52
C VAL A 276 -12.04 46.84 25.01
N GLY A 277 -12.46 48.03 24.56
CA GLY A 277 -12.62 48.30 23.13
C GLY A 277 -13.89 47.69 22.53
N ALA A 278 -13.80 47.11 21.33
CA ALA A 278 -14.92 46.39 20.72
C ALA A 278 -15.14 45.09 21.51
N ARG A 279 -16.33 44.90 22.06
CA ARG A 279 -16.66 43.74 22.89
C ARG A 279 -16.40 42.43 22.14
N VAL A 280 -15.32 41.73 22.51
CA VAL A 280 -14.97 40.42 21.95
C VAL A 280 -15.36 39.37 22.98
N LEU A 281 -16.47 38.67 22.73
CA LEU A 281 -16.84 37.49 23.48
C LEU A 281 -16.09 36.29 22.92
N HIS A 282 -15.09 35.81 23.64
CA HIS A 282 -14.48 34.51 23.35
C HIS A 282 -15.24 33.44 24.13
N SER A 283 -15.80 32.45 23.45
CA SER A 283 -16.52 31.34 24.09
C SER A 283 -16.07 30.02 23.49
N GLU A 284 -15.87 29.02 24.34
CA GLU A 284 -15.48 27.68 23.94
C GLU A 284 -16.25 26.63 24.74
N ASP A 285 -16.74 25.61 24.03
CA ASP A 285 -17.36 24.44 24.64
C ASP A 285 -16.31 23.33 24.83
N LEU A 286 -16.24 22.84 26.06
CA LEU A 286 -15.28 21.83 26.48
C LEU A 286 -16.01 20.60 27.02
N PHE A 287 -15.62 19.42 26.56
CA PHE A 287 -15.98 18.14 27.17
C PHE A 287 -15.01 17.83 28.32
N VAL A 288 -15.51 17.79 29.54
CA VAL A 288 -14.76 17.66 30.79
C VAL A 288 -15.01 16.30 31.42
N VAL A 289 -13.94 15.58 31.73
CA VAL A 289 -13.97 14.36 32.55
C VAL A 289 -13.11 14.53 33.79
N LYS A 290 -13.50 13.87 34.88
CA LYS A 290 -12.80 13.93 36.17
C LYS A 290 -12.68 12.54 36.78
N LYS A 291 -11.57 12.27 37.47
CA LYS A 291 -11.36 11.03 38.22
C LYS A 291 -10.60 11.35 39.50
N VAL A 292 -11.03 10.77 40.61
CA VAL A 292 -10.25 10.73 41.85
C VAL A 292 -9.42 9.45 41.85
N ILE A 293 -8.14 9.59 42.13
CA ILE A 293 -7.20 8.48 42.29
C ILE A 293 -6.95 8.32 43.78
N ASP A 294 -7.20 7.13 44.31
CA ASP A 294 -6.90 6.75 45.68
C ASP A 294 -5.54 6.03 45.77
N GLY A 295 -5.01 5.88 46.98
CA GLY A 295 -3.77 5.15 47.23
C GLY A 295 -2.52 5.87 46.75
N MET A 296 -2.56 7.21 46.73
CA MET A 296 -1.43 8.03 46.30
C MET A 296 -0.16 7.72 47.14
N PRO A 297 1.02 7.66 46.49
CA PRO A 297 2.27 7.36 47.18
C PRO A 297 2.63 8.45 48.19
N PRO A 298 3.35 8.12 49.26
CA PRO A 298 3.78 9.10 50.24
C PRO A 298 4.73 10.12 49.60
N GLU A 299 4.45 11.40 49.80
CA GLU A 299 5.23 12.53 49.31
C GLU A 299 5.31 13.59 50.41
N ALA A 300 6.51 14.09 50.70
CA ALA A 300 6.75 15.01 51.82
C ALA A 300 5.87 16.26 51.72
N LYS A 301 5.78 16.83 50.50
CA LYS A 301 4.94 18.02 50.23
C LYS A 301 3.43 17.76 50.29
N ARG A 302 2.99 16.53 50.52
CA ARG A 302 1.59 16.08 50.49
C ARG A 302 1.27 15.18 51.69
N ASP A 303 1.83 15.50 52.86
CA ASP A 303 1.65 14.68 54.05
C ASP A 303 0.16 14.49 54.41
N GLY A 304 -0.20 13.22 54.68
CA GLY A 304 -1.57 12.80 54.97
C GLY A 304 -2.54 12.76 53.78
N ILE A 305 -2.12 13.15 52.57
CA ILE A 305 -2.98 13.12 51.38
C ILE A 305 -2.82 11.75 50.69
N ARG A 306 -3.92 11.01 50.59
CA ARG A 306 -3.96 9.66 49.97
C ARG A 306 -4.78 9.60 48.69
N ALA A 307 -5.41 10.70 48.29
CA ALA A 307 -6.20 10.76 47.08
C ALA A 307 -6.05 12.12 46.39
N THR A 308 -6.12 12.14 45.06
CA THR A 308 -6.05 13.37 44.25
C THR A 308 -7.05 13.32 43.09
N GLU A 309 -7.49 14.48 42.63
CA GLU A 309 -8.40 14.60 41.48
C GLU A 309 -7.61 14.99 40.22
N ILE A 310 -7.91 14.32 39.11
CA ILE A 310 -7.46 14.67 37.77
C ILE A 310 -8.65 15.13 36.97
N VAL A 311 -8.46 16.21 36.23
CA VAL A 311 -9.44 16.76 35.28
C VAL A 311 -8.80 16.86 33.91
N ILE A 312 -9.50 16.34 32.90
CA ILE A 312 -9.14 16.53 31.49
C ILE A 312 -10.30 17.21 30.79
N ALA A 313 -10.01 18.23 29.98
CA ALA A 313 -11.02 18.92 29.19
C ALA A 313 -10.61 19.04 27.72
N PHE A 314 -11.56 18.72 26.84
CA PHE A 314 -11.36 18.61 25.39
C PHE A 314 -12.25 19.61 24.64
N PRO A 315 -11.73 20.41 23.69
CA PRO A 315 -12.55 21.28 22.88
C PRO A 315 -13.53 20.50 22.00
N ILE A 316 -14.81 20.88 22.03
CA ILE A 316 -15.86 20.33 21.18
C ILE A 316 -15.86 21.13 19.87
N SER A 317 -15.66 20.44 18.74
CA SER A 317 -15.58 21.06 17.41
C SER A 317 -14.47 22.12 17.25
N PRO A 318 -13.19 21.76 17.46
CA PRO A 318 -12.12 22.63 17.00
C PRO A 318 -12.21 22.69 15.47
N SER A 319 -12.30 23.87 14.87
CA SER A 319 -11.95 23.96 13.45
C SER A 319 -10.54 23.37 13.33
N THR A 320 -10.30 22.42 12.43
CA THR A 320 -9.09 21.58 12.40
C THR A 320 -7.76 22.36 12.34
N GLU A 321 -7.80 23.66 11.99
CA GLU A 321 -6.70 24.63 12.08
C GLU A 321 -6.41 25.16 13.52
N ARG A 322 -7.24 24.84 14.53
CA ARG A 322 -7.27 25.46 15.88
C ARG A 322 -6.81 24.57 17.04
N LEU A 323 -6.40 23.31 16.84
CA LEU A 323 -5.83 22.51 17.93
C LEU A 323 -4.40 22.97 18.26
N GLN A 324 -4.30 24.10 18.96
CA GLN A 324 -3.04 24.65 19.45
C GLN A 324 -2.60 23.96 20.76
N PRO A 325 -1.28 23.88 21.04
CA PRO A 325 -0.79 23.35 22.30
C PRO A 325 -1.35 24.17 23.48
N ARG A 326 -1.92 23.50 24.46
CA ARG A 326 -2.48 24.08 25.68
C ARG A 326 -1.56 23.83 26.87
N PRO A 327 -1.54 24.74 27.85
CA PRO A 327 -0.77 24.52 29.08
C PRO A 327 -1.39 23.39 29.91
N VAL A 328 -0.54 22.68 30.63
CA VAL A 328 -0.96 21.84 31.76
C VAL A 328 -1.17 22.74 32.97
N TYR A 329 -2.12 22.37 33.82
CA TYR A 329 -2.50 23.13 35.01
C TYR A 329 -2.13 22.36 36.27
N ASN A 330 -1.59 23.11 37.22
CA ASN A 330 -1.65 22.77 38.63
C ASN A 330 -2.34 23.94 39.33
N PHE A 331 -3.67 23.99 39.19
CA PHE A 331 -4.53 25.14 39.43
C PHE A 331 -4.27 26.34 38.50
N LEU A 332 -3.03 26.82 38.41
CA LEU A 332 -2.57 27.77 37.39
C LEU A 332 -1.88 27.06 36.23
N PRO A 333 -1.84 27.71 35.04
CA PRO A 333 -1.04 27.20 33.94
C PRO A 333 0.44 27.15 34.34
N ILE A 334 1.07 25.99 34.17
CA ILE A 334 2.50 25.78 34.46
C ILE A 334 3.34 25.93 33.19
N CYS A 335 3.25 24.96 32.29
CA CYS A 335 3.97 24.90 31.02
C CYS A 335 3.16 24.10 29.99
N SER A 336 3.52 24.20 28.70
CA SER A 336 2.91 23.44 27.62
C SER A 336 3.80 22.29 27.20
N PHE A 337 3.22 21.08 27.12
CA PHE A 337 3.90 19.85 26.68
C PHE A 337 3.46 19.38 25.29
N GLY A 338 2.77 20.23 24.52
CA GLY A 338 2.29 19.88 23.18
C GLY A 338 0.86 19.32 23.14
N PHE A 339 0.22 19.09 24.30
CA PHE A 339 -1.15 18.59 24.38
C PHE A 339 -2.14 19.59 23.80
N THR A 340 -3.11 19.08 23.04
CA THR A 340 -4.18 19.90 22.42
C THR A 340 -5.48 19.91 23.25
N PHE A 341 -5.40 19.33 24.45
CA PHE A 341 -6.43 19.27 25.47
C PHE A 341 -5.86 19.83 26.79
N LEU A 342 -6.75 20.19 27.71
CA LEU A 342 -6.38 20.70 29.02
C LEU A 342 -6.21 19.52 29.99
N LEU A 343 -5.12 19.52 30.75
CA LEU A 343 -4.86 18.56 31.83
C LEU A 343 -4.62 19.34 33.11
N GLN A 344 -5.40 19.05 34.15
CA GLN A 344 -5.21 19.59 35.49
C GLN A 344 -5.09 18.45 36.49
N ALA A 345 -4.05 18.51 37.31
CA ALA A 345 -3.89 17.64 38.46
C ALA A 345 -2.97 18.28 39.50
N ASP A 346 -3.00 17.74 40.72
CA ASP A 346 -2.09 18.13 41.79
C ASP A 346 -0.67 17.57 41.55
N PHE A 347 0.11 18.23 40.70
CA PHE A 347 1.48 17.83 40.40
C PHE A 347 2.49 18.38 41.43
N ILE A 348 3.58 17.64 41.64
CA ILE A 348 4.78 18.15 42.30
C ILE A 348 5.57 18.99 41.31
N LEU A 349 5.77 20.27 41.63
CA LEU A 349 6.46 21.26 40.78
C LEU A 349 7.91 21.52 41.22
N THR A 350 8.71 22.06 40.30
CA THR A 350 10.05 22.62 40.57
C THR A 350 9.98 23.84 41.50
N ALA A 351 11.12 24.29 42.02
CA ALA A 351 11.18 25.43 42.95
C ALA A 351 10.58 26.74 42.37
N ASN A 352 10.75 27.00 41.08
CA ASN A 352 10.16 28.15 40.38
C ASN A 352 8.66 27.98 40.06
N ARG A 353 8.08 26.79 40.30
CA ARG A 353 6.66 26.44 40.05
C ARG A 353 6.18 26.64 38.62
N GLU A 354 7.09 26.72 37.66
CA GLU A 354 6.78 26.86 36.23
C GLU A 354 6.86 25.52 35.49
N ASN A 355 7.40 24.48 36.12
CA ASN A 355 7.53 23.16 35.51
C ASN A 355 7.32 22.06 36.55
N LEU A 356 7.17 20.83 36.06
CA LEU A 356 7.06 19.63 36.88
C LEU A 356 8.41 19.28 37.50
N SER A 357 8.40 18.91 38.77
CA SER A 357 9.57 18.32 39.42
C SER A 357 9.96 17.04 38.69
N GLY A 358 11.26 16.70 38.71
CA GLY A 358 11.80 15.47 38.14
C GLY A 358 11.12 14.20 38.67
N ASP A 359 11.50 13.04 38.12
CA ASP A 359 10.81 11.76 38.34
C ASP A 359 10.55 11.45 39.83
N ASN A 360 9.27 11.48 40.21
CA ASN A 360 8.80 11.14 41.54
C ASN A 360 7.55 10.26 41.44
N ALA A 361 7.34 9.40 42.44
CA ALA A 361 6.25 8.42 42.44
C ALA A 361 4.86 9.06 42.38
N TRP A 362 4.70 10.24 43.00
CA TRP A 362 3.44 10.99 43.00
C TRP A 362 3.06 11.42 41.58
N ASN A 363 3.94 12.14 40.88
CA ASN A 363 3.72 12.57 39.51
C ASN A 363 3.50 11.36 38.59
N ARG A 364 4.25 10.27 38.74
CA ARG A 364 4.00 9.03 37.98
C ARG A 364 2.58 8.50 38.18
N SER A 365 2.10 8.43 39.42
CA SER A 365 0.74 7.98 39.75
C SER A 365 -0.33 8.89 39.14
N VAL A 366 -0.10 10.20 39.16
CA VAL A 366 -0.97 11.19 38.49
C VAL A 366 -0.99 10.96 36.97
N LEU A 367 0.18 10.75 36.35
CA LEU A 367 0.26 10.51 34.91
C LEU A 367 -0.43 9.22 34.49
N ASP A 368 -0.25 8.14 35.23
CA ASP A 368 -0.90 6.86 34.96
C ASP A 368 -2.42 6.99 35.06
N GLY A 369 -2.93 7.68 36.09
CA GLY A 369 -4.36 7.95 36.19
C GLY A 369 -4.90 8.95 35.16
N ALA A 370 -4.07 9.86 34.64
CA ALA A 370 -4.43 10.73 33.51
C ALA A 370 -4.56 9.93 32.20
N LEU A 371 -3.69 8.93 31.98
CA LEU A 371 -3.82 8.00 30.86
C LEU A 371 -5.14 7.23 30.94
N ASP A 372 -5.46 6.65 32.11
CA ASP A 372 -6.74 5.96 32.34
C ASP A 372 -7.95 6.87 32.10
N LEU A 373 -7.88 8.12 32.58
CA LEU A 373 -8.96 9.08 32.44
C LEU A 373 -9.16 9.49 30.97
N PHE A 374 -8.09 9.54 30.18
CA PHE A 374 -8.19 9.77 28.75
C PHE A 374 -8.91 8.61 28.05
N VAL A 375 -8.54 7.36 28.34
CA VAL A 375 -9.24 6.17 27.78
C VAL A 375 -10.72 6.19 28.18
N TYR A 376 -11.03 6.54 29.43
CA TYR A 376 -12.40 6.74 29.87
C TYR A 376 -13.12 7.84 29.06
N ALA A 377 -12.45 8.98 28.80
CA ALA A 377 -13.02 10.05 27.98
C ALA A 377 -13.39 9.56 26.58
N VAL A 378 -12.53 8.75 25.94
CA VAL A 378 -12.81 8.17 24.62
C VAL A 378 -14.05 7.29 24.64
N ARG A 379 -14.21 6.45 25.67
CA ARG A 379 -15.44 5.66 25.85
C ARG A 379 -16.67 6.56 25.99
N GLN A 380 -16.55 7.69 26.68
CA GLN A 380 -17.64 8.66 26.79
C GLN A 380 -17.93 9.39 25.46
N PHE A 381 -16.91 9.73 24.65
CA PHE A 381 -17.12 10.30 23.32
C PHE A 381 -17.96 9.37 22.44
N ASN A 382 -17.66 8.08 22.47
CA ASN A 382 -18.41 7.07 21.71
C ASN A 382 -19.85 6.89 22.21
N GLN A 383 -20.08 6.96 23.53
CA GLN A 383 -21.41 6.84 24.12
C GLN A 383 -22.29 8.07 23.89
N THR A 384 -21.71 9.27 23.93
CA THR A 384 -22.44 10.54 23.82
C THR A 384 -22.56 11.06 22.40
N GLY A 385 -21.69 10.61 21.49
CA GLY A 385 -21.53 11.16 20.14
C GLY A 385 -20.70 12.45 20.09
N ILE A 386 -20.41 13.07 21.24
CA ILE A 386 -19.61 14.29 21.32
C ILE A 386 -18.14 13.95 21.06
N CYS A 387 -17.52 14.64 20.11
CA CYS A 387 -16.14 14.37 19.67
C CYS A 387 -15.86 12.95 19.16
N LYS A 388 -16.89 12.12 18.90
CA LYS A 388 -16.76 10.71 18.50
C LYS A 388 -15.79 10.48 17.35
N TYR A 389 -15.83 11.34 16.33
CA TYR A 389 -14.97 11.23 15.14
C TYR A 389 -13.77 12.18 15.13
N SER A 390 -13.72 13.15 16.04
CA SER A 390 -12.65 14.16 16.11
C SER A 390 -11.61 13.90 17.20
N TRP A 391 -11.91 13.05 18.19
CA TRP A 391 -10.99 12.79 19.29
C TRP A 391 -9.62 12.23 18.89
N PRO A 392 -9.45 11.45 17.80
CA PRO A 392 -8.12 10.97 17.40
C PRO A 392 -7.11 12.10 17.19
N ALA A 393 -7.57 13.30 16.78
CA ALA A 393 -6.73 14.48 16.64
C ALA A 393 -6.04 14.93 17.95
N PHE A 394 -6.61 14.59 19.12
CA PHE A 394 -5.98 14.83 20.43
C PHE A 394 -4.77 13.93 20.68
N THR A 395 -4.63 12.84 19.92
CA THR A 395 -3.54 11.86 20.03
C THR A 395 -2.45 12.02 18.96
N ALA A 396 -2.69 12.88 17.97
CA ALA A 396 -1.89 12.96 16.76
C ALA A 396 -0.55 13.69 16.91
N ARG A 397 -0.44 14.59 17.90
CA ARG A 397 0.81 15.28 18.17
C ARG A 397 1.69 14.47 19.11
N ASN A 398 3.00 14.52 18.89
CA ASN A 398 3.96 14.03 19.86
C ASN A 398 4.09 15.01 21.02
N ASP A 399 4.43 14.49 22.20
CA ASP A 399 4.78 15.36 23.32
C ASP A 399 6.07 16.14 23.01
N SER A 400 6.11 17.40 23.42
CA SER A 400 7.30 18.25 23.37
C SER A 400 8.03 18.25 24.72
N ALA A 401 7.98 17.11 25.41
CA ALA A 401 8.26 16.98 26.84
C ALA A 401 9.63 16.36 27.17
N HIS A 402 10.60 16.48 26.26
CA HIS A 402 11.90 15.80 26.36
C HIS A 402 12.63 16.20 27.64
N GLY A 403 13.15 15.22 28.38
CA GLY A 403 13.84 15.42 29.65
C GLY A 403 12.92 15.77 30.83
N THR A 404 11.61 15.56 30.71
CA THR A 404 10.63 15.82 31.78
C THR A 404 9.87 14.56 32.15
N VAL A 405 9.15 14.56 33.28
CA VAL A 405 8.31 13.43 33.70
C VAL A 405 7.16 13.11 32.72
N MET A 406 6.82 14.05 31.84
CA MET A 406 5.81 13.90 30.78
C MET A 406 6.36 13.24 29.51
N GLU A 407 7.67 12.98 29.43
CA GLU A 407 8.29 12.35 28.27
C GLU A 407 7.64 10.99 27.96
N GLY A 408 7.26 10.80 26.70
CA GLY A 408 6.62 9.58 26.23
C GLY A 408 5.19 9.37 26.73
N PHE A 409 4.54 10.39 27.32
CA PHE A 409 3.12 10.32 27.70
C PHE A 409 2.23 9.98 26.49
N MET A 410 2.43 10.63 25.34
CA MET A 410 1.61 10.39 24.15
C MET A 410 1.87 9.01 23.55
N SER A 411 3.11 8.53 23.62
CA SER A 411 3.47 7.19 23.17
C SER A 411 2.80 6.11 24.03
N ARG A 412 2.83 6.26 25.36
CA ARG A 412 2.12 5.38 26.30
C ARG A 412 0.61 5.41 26.07
N LEU A 413 0.04 6.60 25.87
CA LEU A 413 -1.38 6.76 25.58
C LEU A 413 -1.79 6.01 24.31
N ARG A 414 -1.08 6.22 23.19
CA ARG A 414 -1.36 5.51 21.94
C ARG A 414 -1.25 3.99 22.12
N LYS A 415 -0.25 3.50 22.86
CA LYS A 415 -0.10 2.07 23.16
C LYS A 415 -1.30 1.52 23.95
N LEU A 416 -1.79 2.25 24.96
CA LEU A 416 -2.97 1.83 25.73
C LEU A 416 -4.24 1.81 24.86
N LEU A 417 -4.36 2.75 23.93
CA LEU A 417 -5.52 2.84 23.04
C LEU A 417 -5.55 1.75 21.95
N GLN A 418 -4.41 1.13 21.63
CA GLN A 418 -4.30 0.14 20.55
C GLN A 418 -5.13 -1.12 20.78
N ASP A 419 -5.24 -1.57 22.03
CA ASP A 419 -5.95 -2.80 22.42
C ASP A 419 -7.39 -2.53 22.90
N GLU A 420 -7.81 -1.27 22.89
CA GLU A 420 -9.12 -0.82 23.38
C GLU A 420 -10.12 -0.73 22.22
N SER A 421 -11.32 -1.29 22.39
CA SER A 421 -12.39 -1.16 21.39
C SER A 421 -13.00 0.23 21.44
N ILE A 422 -12.42 1.16 20.66
CA ILE A 422 -12.74 2.60 20.73
C ILE A 422 -12.95 3.28 19.37
N LEU A 423 -12.64 2.62 18.26
CA LEU A 423 -12.85 3.17 16.91
C LEU A 423 -14.03 2.49 16.25
N GLU A 424 -14.84 3.25 15.53
CA GLU A 424 -15.94 2.69 14.74
C GLU A 424 -15.43 2.18 13.38
N SER A 425 -15.80 0.95 13.04
CA SER A 425 -15.61 0.37 11.70
C SER A 425 -16.69 0.85 10.72
N GLN A 426 -16.49 0.65 9.41
CA GLN A 426 -17.51 0.98 8.41
C GLN A 426 -18.79 0.15 8.55
N ALA A 427 -18.71 -1.00 9.23
CA ALA A 427 -19.87 -1.82 9.61
C ALA A 427 -20.65 -1.28 10.82
N GLY A 428 -20.16 -0.22 11.49
CA GLY A 428 -20.76 0.34 12.70
C GLY A 428 -20.37 -0.36 14.01
N TYR A 429 -19.49 -1.37 13.96
CA TYR A 429 -18.95 -2.01 15.17
C TYR A 429 -17.83 -1.17 15.77
N THR A 430 -17.75 -1.15 17.10
CA THR A 430 -16.58 -0.60 17.81
C THR A 430 -15.48 -1.66 17.86
N SER A 431 -14.32 -1.33 17.31
CA SER A 431 -13.18 -2.23 17.14
C SER A 431 -11.90 -1.61 17.70
N CYS A 432 -10.88 -2.44 17.90
CA CYS A 432 -9.57 -1.97 18.34
C CYS A 432 -8.80 -1.34 17.16
N PRO A 433 -8.02 -0.27 17.38
CA PRO A 433 -7.15 0.30 16.35
C PRO A 433 -6.26 -0.73 15.63
N ALA A 434 -5.75 -1.73 16.35
CA ALA A 434 -4.90 -2.79 15.79
C ALA A 434 -5.62 -3.72 14.79
N GLU A 435 -6.96 -3.78 14.83
CA GLU A 435 -7.78 -4.62 13.96
C GLU A 435 -8.28 -3.90 12.71
N LEU A 436 -8.16 -2.57 12.70
CA LEU A 436 -8.66 -1.70 11.64
C LEU A 436 -7.55 -1.30 10.67
N THR A 437 -7.95 -1.17 9.41
CA THR A 437 -7.09 -0.71 8.32
C THR A 437 -7.77 0.42 7.57
N LEU A 438 -6.95 1.27 6.95
CA LEU A 438 -7.39 2.33 6.06
C LEU A 438 -7.39 1.80 4.61
N VAL A 439 -8.38 2.19 3.82
CA VAL A 439 -8.41 1.87 2.39
C VAL A 439 -7.76 3.02 1.62
N PRO A 440 -6.72 2.78 0.79
CA PRO A 440 -6.11 3.84 0.00
C PRO A 440 -7.15 4.51 -0.89
N ASN A 441 -7.11 5.85 -0.98
CA ASN A 441 -8.10 6.63 -1.73
C ASN A 441 -8.25 6.19 -3.21
N HIS A 442 -7.17 5.75 -3.85
CA HIS A 442 -7.19 5.26 -5.23
C HIS A 442 -7.86 3.88 -5.39
N PHE A 443 -8.11 3.16 -4.29
CA PHE A 443 -8.93 1.94 -4.23
C PHE A 443 -10.34 2.18 -3.67
N THR A 444 -10.82 3.42 -3.70
CA THR A 444 -12.21 3.79 -3.38
C THR A 444 -12.99 4.20 -4.62
N ASN A 445 -14.32 4.20 -4.54
CA ASN A 445 -15.23 4.63 -5.61
C ASN A 445 -15.17 6.13 -5.92
N GLY A 446 -14.46 6.93 -5.11
CA GLY A 446 -14.31 8.38 -5.30
C GLY A 446 -15.56 9.20 -4.96
N LEU A 447 -16.56 8.61 -4.30
CA LEU A 447 -17.70 9.34 -3.74
C LEU A 447 -17.31 10.06 -2.44
N ASP A 448 -18.21 10.92 -1.95
CA ASP A 448 -18.13 11.54 -0.63
C ASP A 448 -19.36 11.11 0.20
N PRO A 449 -19.20 10.24 1.21
CA PRO A 449 -17.95 9.66 1.69
C PRO A 449 -17.36 8.57 0.77
N PRO A 450 -16.02 8.38 0.75
CA PRO A 450 -15.38 7.39 -0.10
C PRO A 450 -15.70 5.98 0.38
N GLN A 451 -16.13 5.10 -0.53
CA GLN A 451 -16.38 3.69 -0.22
C GLN A 451 -15.33 2.79 -0.90
N PRO A 452 -14.85 1.73 -0.24
CA PRO A 452 -13.92 0.76 -0.83
C PRO A 452 -14.45 0.17 -2.14
N LEU A 453 -13.59 0.00 -3.15
CA LEU A 453 -13.99 -0.62 -4.43
C LEU A 453 -14.34 -2.11 -4.28
N LEU A 454 -13.62 -2.79 -3.37
CA LEU A 454 -13.76 -4.20 -3.07
C LEU A 454 -14.64 -4.35 -1.82
N ASP A 455 -15.88 -3.90 -1.97
CA ASP A 455 -16.90 -4.00 -0.93
C ASP A 455 -17.56 -5.38 -1.00
N ASP A 456 -17.03 -6.31 -0.22
CA ASP A 456 -17.84 -7.41 0.27
C ASP A 456 -18.22 -7.02 1.70
N VAL A 457 -19.51 -7.09 2.04
CA VAL A 457 -20.05 -6.77 3.37
C VAL A 457 -19.21 -7.43 4.47
N LEU A 458 -18.60 -8.57 4.15
CA LEU A 458 -17.68 -9.35 4.97
C LEU A 458 -16.33 -8.69 5.33
N ASN A 459 -15.92 -7.56 4.76
CA ASN A 459 -14.67 -6.88 5.16
C ASN A 459 -14.89 -5.48 5.73
N SER A 460 -16.12 -4.96 5.70
CA SER A 460 -16.47 -3.63 6.22
C SER A 460 -16.15 -3.46 7.72
N PHE A 461 -16.13 -4.55 8.49
CA PHE A 461 -15.73 -4.53 9.90
C PHE A 461 -14.23 -4.32 10.14
N LYS A 462 -13.38 -4.54 9.11
CA LYS A 462 -11.91 -4.34 9.17
C LYS A 462 -11.48 -2.94 8.74
N TYR A 463 -12.40 -2.13 8.26
CA TYR A 463 -12.10 -0.79 7.76
C TYR A 463 -12.56 0.26 8.76
N ALA A 464 -11.72 1.24 9.05
CA ALA A 464 -12.13 2.37 9.88
C ALA A 464 -13.22 3.19 9.19
N SER A 465 -14.15 3.73 9.98
CA SER A 465 -15.25 4.58 9.51
C SER A 465 -14.73 5.80 8.74
N PHE A 466 -15.41 6.14 7.65
CA PHE A 466 -15.07 7.29 6.79
C PHE A 466 -15.29 8.64 7.48
N HIS A 467 -15.98 8.66 8.61
CA HIS A 467 -16.17 9.88 9.41
C HIS A 467 -14.89 10.32 10.12
N TYR A 468 -13.93 9.41 10.33
CA TYR A 468 -12.63 9.76 10.90
C TYR A 468 -11.71 10.38 9.86
N SER A 469 -10.87 11.31 10.31
CA SER A 469 -9.75 11.84 9.53
C SER A 469 -8.65 10.77 9.38
N PRO A 470 -8.28 10.36 8.15
CA PRO A 470 -7.26 9.33 7.94
C PRO A 470 -5.90 9.71 8.56
N LYS A 471 -5.52 10.99 8.46
CA LYS A 471 -4.28 11.52 9.02
C LYS A 471 -4.19 11.33 10.54
N ASP A 472 -5.31 11.52 11.23
CA ASP A 472 -5.34 11.36 12.69
C ASP A 472 -5.30 9.86 13.07
N LEU A 473 -5.90 8.99 12.27
CA LEU A 473 -5.82 7.54 12.47
C LEU A 473 -4.42 6.96 12.18
N GLU A 474 -3.73 7.46 11.16
CA GLU A 474 -2.33 7.09 10.89
C GLU A 474 -1.43 7.40 12.09
N SER A 475 -1.63 8.56 12.73
CA SER A 475 -0.89 8.95 13.92
C SER A 475 -1.15 8.04 15.12
N MET A 476 -2.32 7.38 15.15
CA MET A 476 -2.64 6.37 16.14
C MET A 476 -1.95 5.03 15.86
N GLY A 477 -1.47 4.79 14.64
CA GLY A 477 -0.80 3.56 14.22
C GLY A 477 -1.58 2.72 13.21
N LEU A 478 -2.73 3.20 12.70
CA LEU A 478 -3.45 2.49 11.64
C LEU A 478 -2.66 2.55 10.33
N THR A 479 -2.70 1.46 9.58
CA THR A 479 -2.00 1.34 8.30
C THR A 479 -2.98 1.22 7.15
N TYR A 480 -2.55 1.67 5.97
CA TYR A 480 -3.28 1.44 4.74
C TYR A 480 -3.16 -0.02 4.30
N GLN A 481 -4.21 -0.54 3.67
CA GLN A 481 -4.14 -1.83 3.00
C GLN A 481 -3.01 -1.83 1.96
N THR A 482 -2.22 -2.89 2.00
CA THR A 482 -1.12 -3.13 1.05
C THR A 482 -1.65 -3.63 -0.30
N PRO A 483 -0.93 -3.41 -1.41
CA PRO A 483 -1.28 -3.98 -2.71
C PRO A 483 -1.49 -5.51 -2.66
N GLN A 484 -0.72 -6.23 -1.85
CA GLN A 484 -0.82 -7.68 -1.69
C GLN A 484 -2.11 -8.09 -0.98
N GLN A 485 -2.55 -7.35 0.04
CA GLN A 485 -3.85 -7.59 0.71
C GLN A 485 -5.01 -7.32 -0.25
N ILE A 486 -4.93 -6.28 -1.07
CA ILE A 486 -5.95 -5.95 -2.09
C ILE A 486 -5.98 -7.03 -3.19
N CYS A 487 -4.81 -7.47 -3.66
CA CYS A 487 -4.69 -8.59 -4.59
C CYS A 487 -5.30 -9.89 -4.02
N ALA A 488 -5.11 -10.16 -2.73
CA ALA A 488 -5.75 -11.30 -2.08
C ALA A 488 -7.27 -11.22 -2.15
N LEU A 489 -7.87 -10.05 -1.91
CA LEU A 489 -9.33 -9.85 -2.06
C LEU A 489 -9.81 -10.08 -3.50
N LEU A 490 -9.06 -9.59 -4.50
CA LEU A 490 -9.38 -9.80 -5.91
C LEU A 490 -9.35 -11.28 -6.32
N LYS A 491 -8.49 -12.10 -5.72
CA LYS A 491 -8.43 -13.55 -5.98
C LYS A 491 -9.68 -14.30 -5.53
N TRP A 492 -10.41 -13.78 -4.54
CA TRP A 492 -11.67 -14.36 -4.09
C TRP A 492 -12.85 -14.03 -5.02
N MET A 493 -12.71 -13.04 -5.91
CA MET A 493 -13.75 -12.72 -6.88
C MET A 493 -13.76 -13.74 -8.03
N SER A 494 -14.94 -14.28 -8.34
CA SER A 494 -15.11 -15.16 -9.50
C SER A 494 -15.07 -14.36 -10.82
N PRO A 495 -14.73 -15.00 -11.96
CA PRO A 495 -14.81 -14.35 -13.27
C PRO A 495 -16.20 -13.75 -13.58
N GLN A 496 -17.27 -14.40 -13.13
CA GLN A 496 -18.64 -13.90 -13.29
C GLN A 496 -18.88 -12.62 -12.49
N GLN A 497 -18.38 -12.55 -11.25
CA GLN A 497 -18.47 -11.34 -10.43
C GLN A 497 -17.64 -10.21 -11.02
N MET A 498 -16.47 -10.50 -11.61
CA MET A 498 -15.65 -9.52 -12.31
C MET A 498 -16.39 -8.97 -13.54
N GLU A 499 -17.01 -9.83 -14.35
CA GLU A 499 -17.74 -9.42 -15.55
C GLU A 499 -19.00 -8.58 -15.26
N GLN A 500 -19.67 -8.82 -14.13
CA GLN A 500 -20.84 -8.04 -13.71
C GLN A 500 -20.52 -6.61 -13.25
N LYS A 501 -19.25 -6.27 -13.01
CA LYS A 501 -18.86 -4.92 -12.59
C LYS A 501 -18.99 -3.92 -13.75
N SER A 502 -19.26 -2.66 -13.41
CA SER A 502 -19.38 -1.60 -14.41
C SER A 502 -18.04 -1.26 -15.04
N SER A 503 -18.07 -0.66 -16.23
CA SER A 503 -16.86 -0.13 -16.89
C SER A 503 -16.13 0.88 -16.01
N ALA A 504 -16.86 1.77 -15.33
CA ALA A 504 -16.31 2.74 -14.39
C ALA A 504 -15.58 2.07 -13.21
N TRP A 505 -16.10 0.96 -12.68
CA TRP A 505 -15.45 0.19 -11.62
C TRP A 505 -14.13 -0.40 -12.11
N HIS A 506 -14.11 -1.02 -13.30
CA HIS A 506 -12.87 -1.55 -13.87
C HIS A 506 -11.84 -0.47 -14.17
N SER A 507 -12.28 0.69 -14.66
CA SER A 507 -11.42 1.84 -14.92
C SER A 507 -10.75 2.33 -13.63
N ARG A 508 -11.54 2.46 -12.55
CA ARG A 508 -11.07 2.89 -11.24
C ARG A 508 -10.12 1.88 -10.60
N LEU A 509 -10.44 0.58 -10.68
CA LEU A 509 -9.53 -0.48 -10.23
C LEU A 509 -8.20 -0.42 -11.00
N ALA A 510 -8.25 -0.24 -12.33
CA ALA A 510 -7.06 -0.16 -13.14
C ALA A 510 -6.19 1.07 -12.82
N ALA A 511 -6.81 2.22 -12.56
CA ALA A 511 -6.11 3.42 -12.08
C ALA A 511 -5.43 3.14 -10.74
N GLY A 512 -6.15 2.57 -9.77
CA GLY A 512 -5.62 2.24 -8.45
C GLY A 512 -4.43 1.30 -8.50
N ILE A 513 -4.50 0.23 -9.31
CA ILE A 513 -3.36 -0.68 -9.50
C ILE A 513 -2.18 0.04 -10.14
N ALA A 514 -2.41 0.86 -11.16
CA ALA A 514 -1.35 1.58 -11.88
C ALA A 514 -0.68 2.68 -11.04
N GLU A 515 -1.38 3.28 -10.06
CA GLU A 515 -0.83 4.22 -9.08
C GLU A 515 -0.08 3.52 -7.92
N SER A 516 -0.28 2.21 -7.77
CA SER A 516 0.35 1.38 -6.73
C SER A 516 1.54 0.57 -7.31
N GLU A 517 1.72 -0.67 -6.87
CA GLU A 517 2.72 -1.61 -7.37
C GLU A 517 2.04 -2.68 -8.26
N PRO A 518 2.07 -2.56 -9.61
CA PRO A 518 1.38 -3.51 -10.50
C PRO A 518 1.85 -4.97 -10.36
N SER A 519 3.13 -5.21 -10.03
CA SER A 519 3.69 -6.56 -9.82
C SER A 519 3.00 -7.31 -8.67
N ALA A 520 2.46 -6.60 -7.66
CA ALA A 520 1.72 -7.24 -6.58
C ALA A 520 0.44 -7.95 -7.05
N PHE A 521 -0.05 -7.61 -8.25
CA PHE A 521 -1.31 -8.13 -8.82
C PHE A 521 -1.10 -9.23 -9.86
N GLU A 522 0.12 -9.75 -10.03
CA GLU A 522 0.45 -10.70 -11.12
C GLU A 522 -0.39 -11.99 -11.13
N SER A 523 -0.85 -12.38 -9.95
CA SER A 523 -1.62 -13.61 -9.73
C SER A 523 -3.14 -13.38 -9.68
N ALA A 524 -3.61 -12.14 -9.81
CA ALA A 524 -5.03 -11.83 -9.89
C ALA A 524 -5.52 -11.97 -11.34
N ARG A 525 -6.69 -12.59 -11.54
CA ARG A 525 -7.31 -12.79 -12.87
C ARG A 525 -8.00 -11.51 -13.34
N LEU A 526 -7.23 -10.53 -13.80
CA LEU A 526 -7.69 -9.19 -14.14
C LEU A 526 -7.85 -8.93 -15.65
N ILE A 527 -7.35 -9.84 -16.49
CA ILE A 527 -7.24 -9.62 -17.93
C ILE A 527 -8.33 -10.44 -18.66
N PRO A 528 -9.39 -9.80 -19.17
CA PRO A 528 -10.43 -10.49 -19.92
C PRO A 528 -9.99 -10.77 -21.35
N LEU A 529 -10.14 -12.01 -21.79
CA LEU A 529 -9.81 -12.48 -23.13
C LEU A 529 -11.05 -12.54 -24.04
N ARG A 530 -10.83 -12.52 -25.36
CA ARG A 530 -11.89 -12.60 -26.39
C ARG A 530 -12.74 -13.88 -26.29
N ASN A 531 -12.19 -14.96 -25.75
CA ASN A 531 -12.90 -16.23 -25.54
C ASN A 531 -13.80 -16.24 -24.28
N GLY A 532 -13.86 -15.14 -23.52
CA GLY A 532 -14.63 -15.02 -22.28
C GLY A 532 -13.86 -15.41 -21.01
N GLU A 533 -12.65 -15.94 -21.13
CA GLU A 533 -11.83 -16.28 -19.97
C GLU A 533 -11.16 -15.05 -19.36
N TRP A 534 -10.90 -15.11 -18.05
CA TRP A 534 -10.11 -14.10 -17.33
C TRP A 534 -8.80 -14.73 -16.88
N ILE A 535 -7.69 -14.17 -17.33
CA ILE A 535 -6.34 -14.66 -17.01
C ILE A 535 -5.60 -13.71 -16.07
N SER A 536 -4.58 -14.25 -15.42
CA SER A 536 -3.59 -13.50 -14.66
C SER A 536 -2.41 -13.07 -15.54
N SER A 537 -1.64 -12.07 -15.12
CA SER A 537 -0.48 -11.63 -15.91
C SER A 537 0.70 -12.58 -15.84
N ALA A 538 0.67 -13.56 -14.92
CA ALA A 538 1.60 -14.69 -14.90
C ALA A 538 1.44 -15.62 -16.12
N GLU A 539 0.29 -15.59 -16.80
CA GLU A 539 -0.04 -16.49 -17.92
C GLU A 539 0.42 -15.94 -19.28
N GLN A 540 1.64 -15.39 -19.34
CA GLN A 540 2.27 -14.84 -20.54
C GLN A 540 2.48 -15.90 -21.64
N PRO A 541 2.56 -15.49 -22.92
CA PRO A 541 2.29 -14.13 -23.43
C PRO A 541 0.81 -13.89 -23.71
N PHE A 542 0.36 -12.64 -23.57
CA PHE A 542 -0.96 -12.17 -24.01
C PHE A 542 -0.86 -10.84 -24.76
N TYR A 543 -1.85 -10.56 -25.60
CA TYR A 543 -1.74 -9.55 -26.63
C TYR A 543 -2.92 -8.58 -26.69
N PHE A 544 -2.62 -7.33 -27.06
CA PHE A 544 -3.63 -6.36 -27.44
C PHE A 544 -4.33 -6.77 -28.74
N PRO A 545 -5.63 -6.45 -28.89
CA PRO A 545 -6.31 -6.63 -30.17
C PRO A 545 -5.64 -5.80 -31.28
N GLY A 546 -5.62 -6.35 -32.51
CA GLY A 546 -5.10 -5.66 -33.69
C GLY A 546 -5.86 -4.37 -34.02
N ARG A 547 -5.27 -3.49 -34.85
CA ARG A 547 -5.86 -2.19 -35.23
C ARG A 547 -7.10 -2.29 -36.15
N GLY A 548 -7.45 -3.49 -36.63
CA GLY A 548 -8.69 -3.81 -37.34
C GLY A 548 -9.10 -5.24 -36.99
N ASP A 549 -10.37 -5.59 -37.21
CA ASP A 549 -10.86 -6.97 -37.02
C ASP A 549 -10.16 -7.98 -37.95
N ASP A 550 -9.34 -7.51 -38.91
CA ASP A 550 -8.63 -8.25 -39.97
C ASP A 550 -7.26 -8.86 -39.58
N MET A 551 -7.04 -9.20 -38.31
CA MET A 551 -5.93 -10.12 -38.01
C MET A 551 -6.48 -11.52 -38.12
N ASP A 552 -6.47 -12.08 -39.33
CA ASP A 552 -6.81 -13.48 -39.59
C ASP A 552 -5.83 -14.37 -38.84
N ILE A 553 -6.29 -14.93 -37.72
CA ILE A 553 -5.53 -15.95 -36.98
C ILE A 553 -5.99 -17.28 -37.54
N PRO A 554 -5.08 -18.07 -38.15
CA PRO A 554 -5.45 -19.38 -38.67
C PRO A 554 -6.02 -20.27 -37.57
N GLU A 555 -7.07 -21.03 -37.92
CA GLU A 555 -7.74 -21.96 -37.02
C GLU A 555 -6.77 -23.01 -36.46
N GLY A 556 -6.82 -23.26 -35.15
CA GLY A 556 -5.90 -24.18 -34.47
C GLY A 556 -4.66 -23.52 -33.86
N ILE A 557 -4.52 -22.19 -34.01
CA ILE A 557 -3.54 -21.37 -33.30
C ILE A 557 -4.22 -20.62 -32.15
N GLU A 558 -3.91 -21.01 -30.91
CA GLU A 558 -4.43 -20.35 -29.72
C GLU A 558 -3.64 -19.07 -29.40
N VAL A 559 -4.32 -17.93 -29.35
CA VAL A 559 -3.73 -16.64 -29.00
C VAL A 559 -4.56 -15.97 -27.91
N LYS A 560 -3.92 -15.65 -26.78
CA LYS A 560 -4.56 -14.93 -25.66
C LYS A 560 -4.71 -13.45 -25.99
N ILE A 561 -5.86 -13.07 -26.56
CA ILE A 561 -6.14 -11.70 -26.99
C ILE A 561 -7.11 -11.03 -26.02
N ILE A 562 -6.73 -9.86 -25.52
CA ILE A 562 -7.57 -9.05 -24.62
C ILE A 562 -8.82 -8.56 -25.36
N THR A 563 -9.98 -8.54 -24.69
CA THR A 563 -11.23 -8.02 -25.28
C THR A 563 -11.08 -6.55 -25.72
N ARG A 564 -11.70 -6.22 -26.86
CA ARG A 564 -11.67 -4.85 -27.42
C ARG A 564 -12.31 -3.84 -26.48
N ALA A 565 -13.48 -4.18 -25.94
CA ALA A 565 -14.18 -3.36 -24.94
C ALA A 565 -13.33 -3.03 -23.70
N ALA A 566 -12.45 -3.95 -23.28
CA ALA A 566 -11.53 -3.67 -22.17
C ALA A 566 -10.37 -2.74 -22.55
N CYS A 567 -9.95 -2.77 -23.81
CA CYS A 567 -8.88 -1.92 -24.35
C CYS A 567 -9.35 -0.55 -24.84
N ASP A 568 -10.66 -0.38 -25.07
CA ASP A 568 -11.27 0.92 -25.41
C ASP A 568 -11.19 1.91 -24.24
N ASP A 569 -11.11 1.41 -23.00
CA ASP A 569 -10.77 2.20 -21.83
C ASP A 569 -9.23 2.45 -21.78
N PRO A 570 -8.77 3.72 -21.89
CA PRO A 570 -7.35 4.04 -21.93
C PRO A 570 -6.62 3.70 -20.63
N VAL A 571 -7.31 3.73 -19.47
CA VAL A 571 -6.73 3.42 -18.16
C VAL A 571 -6.46 1.92 -18.05
N ARG A 572 -7.44 1.10 -18.45
CA ARG A 572 -7.28 -0.36 -18.47
C ARG A 572 -6.21 -0.79 -19.47
N LYS A 573 -6.20 -0.18 -20.67
CA LYS A 573 -5.15 -0.42 -21.66
C LYS A 573 -3.76 -0.13 -21.12
N LYS A 574 -3.59 0.98 -20.39
CA LYS A 574 -2.34 1.32 -19.71
C LYS A 574 -1.95 0.26 -18.67
N LEU A 575 -2.89 -0.20 -17.84
CA LEU A 575 -2.63 -1.29 -16.90
C LEU A 575 -2.17 -2.57 -17.60
N PHE A 576 -2.85 -3.00 -18.67
CA PHE A 576 -2.47 -4.22 -19.38
C PHE A 576 -1.05 -4.13 -19.97
N SER A 577 -0.65 -2.95 -20.46
CA SER A 577 0.74 -2.71 -20.89
C SER A 577 1.72 -2.87 -19.72
N LEU A 578 1.40 -2.34 -18.54
CA LEU A 578 2.24 -2.49 -17.33
C LEU A 578 2.34 -3.96 -16.89
N LEU A 579 1.27 -4.74 -17.08
CA LEU A 579 1.22 -6.17 -16.80
C LEU A 579 1.86 -7.04 -17.91
N GLY A 580 2.43 -6.44 -18.95
CA GLY A 580 3.21 -7.14 -19.98
C GLY A 580 2.46 -7.47 -21.28
N ALA A 581 1.28 -6.90 -21.53
CA ALA A 581 0.59 -7.04 -22.81
C ALA A 581 1.44 -6.52 -23.97
N LYS A 582 1.51 -7.30 -25.05
CA LYS A 582 2.27 -6.95 -26.27
C LYS A 582 1.34 -6.70 -27.45
N PRO A 583 1.73 -5.89 -28.46
CA PRO A 583 0.98 -5.83 -29.70
C PRO A 583 1.06 -7.17 -30.43
N LEU A 584 -0.08 -7.68 -30.92
CA LEU A 584 -0.09 -8.84 -31.81
C LEU A 584 0.38 -8.42 -33.21
N THR A 585 1.44 -9.06 -33.71
CA THR A 585 1.98 -8.81 -35.06
C THR A 585 1.85 -10.06 -35.92
N ARG A 586 1.81 -9.90 -37.25
CA ARG A 586 1.74 -11.02 -38.21
C ARG A 586 2.96 -11.95 -38.07
N SER A 587 4.15 -11.38 -37.90
CA SER A 587 5.38 -12.14 -37.63
C SER A 587 5.26 -12.99 -36.36
N ARG A 588 4.60 -12.50 -35.30
CA ARG A 588 4.40 -13.30 -34.09
C ARG A 588 3.43 -14.46 -34.32
N ILE A 589 2.41 -14.30 -35.16
CA ILE A 589 1.52 -15.40 -35.56
C ILE A 589 2.32 -16.43 -36.34
N CYS A 590 3.22 -16.02 -37.25
CA CYS A 590 4.12 -16.94 -37.94
C CYS A 590 4.98 -17.76 -36.96
N ASP A 591 5.56 -17.14 -35.92
CA ASP A 591 6.30 -17.88 -34.88
C ASP A 591 5.44 -18.93 -34.18
N LEU A 592 4.20 -18.56 -33.80
CA LEU A 592 3.27 -19.47 -33.13
C LEU A 592 2.87 -20.65 -34.02
N ILE A 593 2.70 -20.42 -35.32
CA ILE A 593 2.47 -21.50 -36.30
C ILE A 593 3.68 -22.43 -36.33
N VAL A 594 4.90 -21.89 -36.47
CA VAL A 594 6.13 -22.70 -36.48
C VAL A 594 6.25 -23.53 -35.20
N ASP A 595 6.05 -22.90 -34.04
CA ASP A 595 6.09 -23.57 -32.74
C ASP A 595 5.03 -24.68 -32.64
N ARG A 596 3.80 -24.44 -33.12
CA ARG A 596 2.73 -25.45 -33.15
C ARG A 596 3.12 -26.66 -34.00
N HIS A 597 3.75 -26.44 -35.15
CA HIS A 597 4.15 -27.52 -36.07
C HIS A 597 5.31 -28.38 -35.54
N ARG A 598 6.16 -27.86 -34.62
CA ARG A 598 7.22 -28.67 -33.98
C ARG A 598 6.68 -29.87 -33.20
N PHE A 599 5.47 -29.77 -32.66
CA PHE A 599 4.87 -30.82 -31.84
C PHE A 599 3.90 -31.73 -32.61
N LEU A 600 3.64 -31.45 -33.89
CA LEU A 600 2.78 -32.32 -34.72
C LEU A 600 3.51 -33.62 -35.05
N SER A 601 2.79 -34.73 -35.05
CA SER A 601 3.30 -36.03 -35.52
C SER A 601 2.22 -36.80 -36.27
N LEU A 602 2.64 -37.78 -37.08
CA LEU A 602 1.74 -38.66 -37.81
C LEU A 602 0.70 -39.35 -36.90
N SER A 603 1.12 -39.73 -35.68
CA SER A 603 0.29 -40.41 -34.69
C SER A 603 -0.47 -39.46 -33.74
N ASN A 604 -0.23 -38.14 -33.80
CA ASN A 604 -0.81 -37.14 -32.91
C ASN A 604 -1.06 -35.84 -33.69
N ASN A 605 -1.97 -35.89 -34.67
CA ASN A 605 -2.42 -34.73 -35.43
C ASN A 605 -3.87 -34.36 -35.06
N ASN A 606 -4.02 -33.32 -34.25
CA ASN A 606 -5.33 -32.76 -33.88
C ASN A 606 -5.80 -31.66 -34.85
N LEU A 607 -5.07 -31.40 -35.94
CA LEU A 607 -5.40 -30.38 -36.93
C LEU A 607 -5.94 -31.02 -38.20
N SER A 608 -6.99 -30.43 -38.77
CA SER A 608 -7.54 -30.84 -40.07
C SER A 608 -6.59 -30.46 -41.22
N ALA A 609 -6.81 -31.07 -42.39
CA ALA A 609 -6.07 -30.69 -43.60
C ALA A 609 -6.26 -29.20 -43.95
N SER A 610 -7.47 -28.65 -43.77
CA SER A 610 -7.74 -27.22 -44.03
C SER A 610 -6.96 -26.30 -43.09
N CYS A 611 -6.78 -26.67 -41.81
CA CYS A 611 -5.94 -25.93 -40.87
C CYS A 611 -4.48 -25.93 -41.31
N LEU A 612 -3.92 -27.08 -41.70
CA LEU A 612 -2.52 -27.16 -42.15
C LEU A 612 -2.29 -26.37 -43.45
N VAL A 613 -3.28 -26.33 -44.35
CA VAL A 613 -3.24 -25.51 -45.56
C VAL A 613 -3.28 -24.02 -45.20
N SER A 614 -4.18 -23.60 -44.31
CA SER A 614 -4.29 -22.19 -43.89
C SER A 614 -3.04 -21.71 -43.17
N HIS A 615 -2.41 -22.56 -42.36
CA HIS A 615 -1.12 -22.30 -41.70
C HIS A 615 -0.01 -22.05 -42.74
N ALA A 616 0.15 -22.96 -43.69
CA ALA A 616 1.15 -22.84 -44.74
C ALA A 616 0.90 -21.60 -45.61
N TRP A 617 -0.36 -21.33 -45.96
CA TRP A 617 -0.76 -20.13 -46.72
C TRP A 617 -0.46 -18.84 -45.95
N TYR A 618 -0.68 -18.83 -44.64
CA TYR A 618 -0.37 -17.67 -43.80
C TYR A 618 1.14 -17.41 -43.75
N LEU A 619 1.95 -18.46 -43.60
CA LEU A 619 3.40 -18.37 -43.65
C LEU A 619 3.91 -17.89 -45.00
N PHE A 620 3.31 -18.33 -46.11
CA PHE A 620 3.62 -17.82 -47.45
C PHE A 620 3.27 -16.34 -47.59
N SER A 621 2.09 -15.94 -47.13
CA SER A 621 1.58 -14.57 -47.29
C SER A 621 2.27 -13.54 -46.39
N HIS A 622 2.74 -13.98 -45.21
CA HIS A 622 3.20 -13.06 -44.15
C HIS A 622 4.56 -13.44 -43.52
N GLY A 623 5.21 -14.49 -44.01
CA GLY A 623 6.55 -14.89 -43.58
C GLY A 623 7.58 -13.81 -43.90
N SER A 624 8.37 -13.43 -42.90
CA SER A 624 9.47 -12.48 -43.08
C SER A 624 10.71 -13.15 -43.66
N ILE A 625 11.51 -12.38 -44.41
CA ILE A 625 12.84 -12.81 -44.89
C ILE A 625 13.69 -13.21 -43.68
N GLY A 626 14.16 -14.46 -43.64
CA GLY A 626 14.95 -15.02 -42.53
C GLY A 626 14.15 -15.79 -41.47
N LEU A 627 12.83 -15.98 -41.63
CA LEU A 627 12.07 -16.89 -40.77
C LEU A 627 12.57 -18.33 -40.93
N ASN A 628 12.97 -18.97 -39.83
CA ASN A 628 13.34 -20.38 -39.84
C ASN A 628 12.07 -21.24 -39.75
N TYR A 629 11.65 -21.76 -40.90
CA TYR A 629 10.47 -22.62 -41.00
C TYR A 629 10.65 -23.95 -40.25
N GLY A 630 11.88 -24.40 -40.00
CA GLY A 630 12.13 -25.68 -39.32
C GLY A 630 11.42 -26.85 -40.01
N THR A 631 10.79 -27.74 -39.24
CA THR A 631 10.04 -28.89 -39.77
C THR A 631 8.55 -28.59 -39.92
N ILE A 632 8.19 -27.56 -40.71
CA ILE A 632 6.77 -27.37 -41.06
C ILE A 632 6.26 -28.64 -41.76
N LYS A 633 5.19 -29.19 -41.20
CA LYS A 633 4.46 -30.32 -41.77
C LYS A 633 3.26 -29.86 -42.57
N LEU A 634 3.01 -30.51 -43.69
CA LEU A 634 1.89 -30.30 -44.59
C LEU A 634 0.94 -31.50 -44.53
N ALA A 635 -0.30 -31.32 -44.95
CA ALA A 635 -1.26 -32.43 -45.03
C ALA A 635 -1.03 -33.25 -46.30
N ASN A 636 -0.90 -34.58 -46.17
CA ASN A 636 -0.99 -35.50 -47.31
C ASN A 636 -2.46 -35.73 -47.72
N GLU A 637 -2.70 -36.49 -48.79
CA GLU A 637 -4.06 -36.88 -49.24
C GLU A 637 -4.90 -37.65 -48.18
N LEU A 638 -4.26 -38.20 -47.15
CA LEU A 638 -4.93 -38.84 -46.00
C LEU A 638 -5.25 -37.86 -44.87
N GLY A 639 -4.87 -36.59 -44.99
CA GLY A 639 -5.02 -35.56 -43.94
C GLY A 639 -3.98 -35.67 -42.82
N GLN A 640 -2.92 -36.45 -43.01
CA GLN A 640 -1.86 -36.64 -42.03
C GLN A 640 -0.78 -35.57 -42.19
N ALA A 641 -0.21 -35.12 -41.06
CA ALA A 641 0.85 -34.12 -41.05
C ALA A 641 2.23 -34.74 -41.34
N VAL A 642 2.77 -34.49 -42.53
CA VAL A 642 4.02 -35.06 -43.07
C VAL A 642 5.00 -33.92 -43.41
N PRO A 643 6.33 -34.07 -43.20
CA PRO A 643 7.31 -33.09 -43.67
C PRO A 643 7.25 -32.89 -45.19
N GLY A 644 7.48 -31.68 -45.68
CA GLY A 644 7.44 -31.40 -47.12
C GLY A 644 8.46 -32.19 -47.95
N GLU A 645 9.64 -32.51 -47.40
CA GLU A 645 10.67 -33.36 -48.04
C GLU A 645 10.20 -34.79 -48.37
N GLU A 646 9.15 -35.27 -47.68
CA GLU A 646 8.56 -36.60 -47.88
C GLU A 646 7.31 -36.53 -48.78
N LEU A 647 6.95 -35.33 -49.28
CA LEU A 647 5.73 -35.09 -50.03
C LEU A 647 5.98 -34.76 -51.51
N TYR A 648 5.06 -35.23 -52.34
CA TYR A 648 5.02 -34.97 -53.76
C TYR A 648 3.87 -34.04 -54.14
N MET A 649 4.09 -33.22 -55.15
CA MET A 649 3.06 -32.35 -55.74
C MET A 649 3.01 -32.58 -57.25
N GLN A 650 1.80 -32.83 -57.76
CA GLN A 650 1.56 -33.00 -59.20
C GLN A 650 0.84 -31.78 -59.74
N LEU A 651 1.52 -31.03 -60.63
CA LEU A 651 0.90 -29.90 -61.33
C LEU A 651 0.27 -30.39 -62.65
N PRO A 652 -0.87 -29.82 -63.08
CA PRO A 652 -1.52 -30.20 -64.33
C PRO A 652 -0.63 -30.03 -65.57
N GLU A 653 0.30 -29.08 -65.53
CA GLU A 653 1.19 -28.71 -66.66
C GLU A 653 2.52 -29.49 -66.67
N SER A 654 2.76 -30.37 -65.69
CA SER A 654 4.00 -31.15 -65.62
C SER A 654 4.12 -32.14 -66.78
N LEU A 655 5.27 -32.14 -67.46
CA LEU A 655 5.59 -33.07 -68.54
C LEU A 655 5.65 -34.53 -68.06
N PHE A 656 6.15 -34.74 -66.83
CA PHE A 656 6.14 -36.04 -66.17
C PHE A 656 5.02 -36.11 -65.11
N GLN A 657 4.09 -37.04 -65.29
CA GLN A 657 2.97 -37.27 -64.37
C GLN A 657 3.27 -38.47 -63.48
N MET A 658 3.72 -38.23 -62.25
CA MET A 658 4.13 -39.29 -61.30
C MET A 658 3.00 -40.28 -61.01
N LYS A 659 1.75 -39.81 -60.98
CA LYS A 659 0.56 -40.64 -60.73
C LYS A 659 0.31 -41.68 -61.84
N ASP A 660 0.86 -41.48 -63.04
CA ASP A 660 0.73 -42.45 -64.15
C ASP A 660 1.67 -43.66 -63.97
N TYR A 661 2.76 -43.49 -63.20
CA TYR A 661 3.81 -44.50 -63.04
C TYR A 661 3.84 -45.13 -61.64
N LEU A 662 3.23 -44.51 -60.63
CA LEU A 662 3.20 -45.02 -59.25
C LEU A 662 1.80 -45.56 -58.90
N PRO A 663 1.67 -46.82 -58.42
CA PRO A 663 0.38 -47.45 -58.15
C PRO A 663 -0.27 -46.88 -56.90
N ALA A 664 -1.60 -46.71 -56.93
CA ALA A 664 -2.36 -46.16 -55.80
C ALA A 664 -2.45 -47.10 -54.57
N SER A 665 -2.19 -48.42 -54.70
CA SER A 665 -2.67 -49.42 -53.74
C SER A 665 -1.62 -50.24 -52.97
N LEU A 666 -0.34 -50.28 -53.39
CA LEU A 666 0.67 -51.16 -52.78
C LEU A 666 1.77 -50.42 -52.00
N PHE A 667 2.06 -49.17 -52.34
CA PHE A 667 2.98 -48.28 -51.63
C PHE A 667 2.59 -46.85 -51.97
N ARG A 668 2.00 -46.12 -51.01
CA ARG A 668 1.43 -44.80 -51.27
C ARG A 668 2.57 -43.77 -51.21
N ALA A 669 3.03 -43.32 -52.37
CA ALA A 669 3.74 -42.04 -52.44
C ALA A 669 2.83 -40.97 -51.84
N ASP A 670 3.32 -40.21 -50.86
CA ASP A 670 2.50 -39.24 -50.17
C ASP A 670 2.41 -37.96 -51.00
N PHE A 671 1.25 -37.74 -51.62
CA PHE A 671 0.97 -36.49 -52.32
C PHE A 671 0.39 -35.45 -51.36
N VAL A 672 0.69 -34.18 -51.61
CA VAL A 672 0.05 -33.05 -50.90
C VAL A 672 -1.48 -33.12 -51.07
N HIS A 673 -2.21 -32.76 -50.03
CA HIS A 673 -3.66 -32.72 -50.05
C HIS A 673 -4.18 -31.81 -51.18
N ALA A 674 -5.26 -32.19 -51.87
CA ALA A 674 -5.76 -31.47 -53.05
C ALA A 674 -6.07 -29.98 -52.78
N THR A 675 -6.44 -29.62 -51.55
CA THR A 675 -6.70 -28.24 -51.14
C THR A 675 -5.50 -27.31 -51.32
N TYR A 676 -4.24 -27.81 -51.25
CA TYR A 676 -3.05 -27.00 -51.53
C TYR A 676 -3.02 -26.48 -52.98
N LEU A 677 -3.63 -27.20 -53.92
CA LEU A 677 -3.69 -26.85 -55.35
C LEU A 677 -4.83 -25.88 -55.68
N THR A 678 -5.79 -25.73 -54.78
CA THR A 678 -6.94 -24.83 -54.94
C THR A 678 -6.89 -23.64 -53.97
N GLN A 679 -5.84 -23.54 -53.15
CA GLN A 679 -5.69 -22.51 -52.13
C GLN A 679 -5.29 -21.17 -52.76
N GLY A 680 -6.02 -20.11 -52.39
CA GLY A 680 -5.70 -18.74 -52.79
C GLY A 680 -6.06 -18.36 -54.23
N ASP A 681 -5.77 -17.11 -54.59
CA ASP A 681 -6.04 -16.54 -55.91
C ASP A 681 -5.14 -17.19 -56.99
N PRO A 682 -5.68 -17.58 -58.16
CA PRO A 682 -4.90 -18.11 -59.29
C PRO A 682 -3.67 -17.27 -59.67
N SER A 683 -3.73 -15.95 -59.49
CA SER A 683 -2.59 -15.05 -59.77
C SER A 683 -1.36 -15.31 -58.90
N ASN A 684 -1.53 -15.90 -57.72
CA ASN A 684 -0.45 -16.19 -56.78
C ASN A 684 0.02 -17.66 -56.83
N HIS A 685 -0.65 -18.53 -57.61
CA HIS A 685 -0.37 -19.97 -57.64
C HIS A 685 1.07 -20.29 -58.01
N TYR A 686 1.66 -19.59 -58.99
CA TYR A 686 3.07 -19.79 -59.35
C TYR A 686 4.02 -19.53 -58.17
N GLN A 687 3.84 -18.41 -57.46
CA GLN A 687 4.68 -18.05 -56.32
C GLN A 687 4.44 -18.99 -55.13
N TRP A 688 3.20 -19.42 -54.93
CA TRP A 688 2.81 -20.38 -53.90
C TRP A 688 3.44 -21.75 -54.10
N TYR A 689 3.34 -22.31 -55.32
CA TYR A 689 3.96 -23.60 -55.64
C TYR A 689 5.47 -23.52 -55.54
N LYS A 690 6.07 -22.43 -56.02
CA LYS A 690 7.50 -22.19 -55.86
C LYS A 690 7.92 -22.10 -54.39
N TRP A 691 7.09 -21.51 -53.53
CA TRP A 691 7.37 -21.47 -52.09
C TRP A 691 7.28 -22.86 -51.45
N LEU A 692 6.28 -23.68 -51.82
CA LEU A 692 6.17 -25.07 -51.36
C LEU A 692 7.39 -25.91 -51.78
N THR A 693 7.88 -25.74 -53.01
CA THR A 693 9.05 -26.47 -53.51
C THR A 693 10.36 -25.96 -52.91
N ASP A 694 10.58 -24.65 -52.93
CA ASP A 694 11.89 -24.07 -52.59
C ASP A 694 12.08 -23.94 -51.07
N THR A 695 10.99 -23.64 -50.33
CA THR A 695 11.04 -23.38 -48.88
C THR A 695 10.66 -24.60 -48.06
N LEU A 696 9.66 -25.37 -48.49
CA LEU A 696 9.20 -26.56 -47.76
C LEU A 696 9.68 -27.88 -48.37
N HIS A 697 10.42 -27.84 -49.48
CA HIS A 697 11.04 -29.00 -50.13
C HIS A 697 10.04 -30.06 -50.65
N VAL A 698 8.83 -29.64 -50.98
CA VAL A 698 7.86 -30.50 -51.67
C VAL A 698 8.37 -30.81 -53.07
N SER A 699 8.39 -32.08 -53.45
CA SER A 699 9.05 -32.53 -54.68
C SER A 699 8.04 -32.63 -55.84
N LEU A 700 8.40 -32.05 -56.99
CA LEU A 700 7.61 -32.17 -58.24
C LEU A 700 7.92 -33.45 -59.02
N LEU A 701 9.05 -34.09 -58.71
CA LEU A 701 9.55 -35.29 -59.35
C LEU A 701 9.92 -36.35 -58.29
N PRO A 702 9.99 -37.63 -58.67
CA PRO A 702 10.41 -38.69 -57.76
C PRO A 702 11.86 -38.50 -57.34
N ASN A 703 12.12 -38.22 -56.06
CA ASN A 703 13.48 -38.09 -55.55
C ASN A 703 14.28 -39.39 -55.73
N LEU A 704 15.47 -39.35 -56.32
CA LEU A 704 16.30 -40.55 -56.51
C LEU A 704 16.82 -41.11 -55.18
N LEU A 705 17.30 -40.24 -54.28
CA LEU A 705 17.90 -40.63 -53.00
C LEU A 705 17.13 -40.06 -51.80
N SER A 706 17.08 -40.81 -50.70
CA SER A 706 16.52 -40.36 -49.43
C SER A 706 17.47 -39.38 -48.73
N SER A 707 16.91 -38.27 -48.22
CA SER A 707 17.62 -37.19 -47.52
C SER A 707 18.46 -37.64 -46.31
N ARG A 708 18.15 -38.80 -45.70
CA ARG A 708 18.78 -39.24 -44.44
C ARG A 708 19.82 -40.35 -44.56
N LYS A 709 19.86 -41.09 -45.67
CA LYS A 709 20.67 -42.33 -45.79
C LYS A 709 21.38 -42.52 -47.14
N GLY A 710 21.18 -41.63 -48.12
CA GLY A 710 21.74 -41.80 -49.47
C GLY A 710 21.31 -43.10 -50.15
N SER A 711 20.25 -43.75 -49.67
CA SER A 711 19.64 -44.93 -50.29
C SER A 711 18.60 -44.50 -51.31
N ILE A 712 18.40 -45.30 -52.36
CA ILE A 712 17.35 -45.08 -53.34
C ILE A 712 16.01 -44.98 -52.62
N THR A 713 15.19 -43.97 -52.94
CA THR A 713 13.86 -43.82 -52.35
C THR A 713 12.96 -44.98 -52.76
N ARG A 714 11.89 -45.23 -52.02
CA ARG A 714 11.01 -46.37 -52.31
C ARG A 714 10.24 -46.14 -53.61
N GLU A 715 9.87 -44.89 -53.86
CA GLU A 715 9.18 -44.39 -55.03
C GLU A 715 10.05 -44.57 -56.28
N PHE A 716 11.32 -44.17 -56.22
CA PHE A 716 12.24 -44.31 -57.34
C PHE A 716 12.67 -45.77 -57.55
N GLN A 717 12.83 -46.54 -56.47
CA GLN A 717 13.06 -47.98 -56.57
C GLN A 717 11.89 -48.68 -57.26
N TYR A 718 10.66 -48.28 -56.97
CA TYR A 718 9.48 -48.79 -57.67
C TYR A 718 9.53 -48.50 -59.17
N LEU A 719 9.96 -47.29 -59.58
CA LEU A 719 10.15 -46.94 -60.99
C LEU A 719 11.17 -47.86 -61.68
N ILE A 720 12.28 -48.17 -61.01
CA ILE A 720 13.32 -49.07 -61.52
C ILE A 720 12.79 -50.49 -61.68
N ASP A 721 12.06 -51.00 -60.69
CA ASP A 721 11.66 -52.41 -60.65
C ASP A 721 10.49 -52.73 -61.58
N ASN A 722 9.60 -51.76 -61.83
CA ASN A 722 8.30 -52.00 -62.48
C ASN A 722 8.14 -51.35 -63.86
N HIS A 723 9.05 -50.47 -64.29
CA HIS A 723 8.99 -49.81 -65.60
C HIS A 723 10.25 -50.06 -66.44
N PRO A 724 10.18 -49.99 -67.78
CA PRO A 724 11.36 -50.10 -68.63
C PRO A 724 12.43 -49.07 -68.27
N GLY A 725 13.70 -49.46 -68.31
CA GLY A 725 14.82 -48.60 -67.89
C GLY A 725 14.85 -47.23 -68.59
N ARG A 726 14.41 -47.19 -69.86
CA ARG A 726 14.28 -45.96 -70.64
C ARG A 726 13.40 -44.89 -69.99
N VAL A 727 12.39 -45.26 -69.19
CA VAL A 727 11.46 -44.33 -68.54
C VAL A 727 12.20 -43.48 -67.50
N TRP A 728 12.87 -44.13 -66.54
CA TRP A 728 13.58 -43.41 -65.49
C TRP A 728 14.89 -42.79 -66.00
N LEU A 729 15.54 -43.41 -66.99
CA LEU A 729 16.73 -42.84 -67.63
C LEU A 729 16.40 -41.52 -68.36
N THR A 730 15.30 -41.48 -69.11
CA THR A 730 14.81 -40.26 -69.76
C THR A 730 14.37 -39.20 -68.75
N LEU A 731 13.68 -39.59 -67.67
CA LEU A 731 13.34 -38.69 -66.57
C LEU A 731 14.58 -38.02 -65.95
N VAL A 732 15.63 -38.80 -65.67
CA VAL A 732 16.88 -38.26 -65.09
C VAL A 732 17.63 -37.38 -66.09
N ARG A 733 17.57 -37.71 -67.38
CA ARG A 733 18.16 -36.90 -68.46
C ARG A 733 17.47 -35.54 -68.56
N ASP A 734 16.15 -35.54 -68.69
CA ASP A 734 15.37 -34.33 -68.98
C ASP A 734 15.37 -33.37 -67.78
N ASP A 735 15.43 -33.89 -66.56
CA ASP A 735 15.41 -33.13 -65.31
C ASP A 735 16.74 -33.19 -64.55
N TRP A 736 17.88 -33.25 -65.26
CA TRP A 736 19.19 -33.45 -64.63
C TRP A 736 19.51 -32.46 -63.51
N GLN A 737 19.05 -31.20 -63.59
CA GLN A 737 19.26 -30.21 -62.53
C GLN A 737 18.65 -30.63 -61.18
N HIS A 738 17.52 -31.35 -61.19
CA HIS A 738 16.92 -31.90 -59.99
C HIS A 738 17.72 -33.09 -59.44
N TYR A 739 18.28 -33.92 -60.33
CA TYR A 739 19.07 -35.11 -59.98
C TYR A 739 20.58 -34.87 -59.93
N ALA A 740 21.05 -33.62 -60.00
CA ALA A 740 22.46 -33.28 -59.95
C ALA A 740 23.00 -33.54 -58.54
N LEU A 741 23.44 -34.78 -58.29
CA LEU A 741 23.93 -35.25 -57.00
C LEU A 741 25.34 -34.71 -56.70
N ASP A 742 25.63 -34.51 -55.42
CA ASP A 742 27.01 -34.38 -54.93
C ASP A 742 27.79 -35.66 -55.30
N PRO A 743 28.96 -35.58 -55.96
CA PRO A 743 29.81 -36.74 -56.26
C PRO A 743 30.06 -37.65 -55.05
N ALA A 744 30.07 -37.11 -53.82
CA ALA A 744 30.23 -37.88 -52.58
C ALA A 744 29.02 -38.77 -52.23
N LEU A 745 27.83 -38.46 -52.76
CA LEU A 745 26.57 -39.20 -52.52
C LEU A 745 26.26 -40.24 -53.61
N ILE A 746 27.05 -40.27 -54.69
CA ILE A 746 26.96 -41.28 -55.74
C ILE A 746 27.50 -42.60 -55.17
N SER A 747 26.64 -43.35 -54.49
CA SER A 747 27.04 -44.67 -53.99
C SER A 747 27.14 -45.67 -55.15
N ASN A 748 28.01 -46.68 -55.00
CA ASN A 748 28.09 -47.85 -55.90
C ASN A 748 26.71 -48.50 -56.19
N ARG A 749 25.67 -48.21 -55.40
CA ARG A 749 24.32 -48.74 -55.63
C ARG A 749 23.67 -48.16 -56.88
N ILE A 750 23.85 -46.87 -57.19
CA ILE A 750 23.22 -46.25 -58.37
C ILE A 750 23.84 -46.82 -59.65
N SER A 751 25.17 -46.90 -59.67
CA SER A 751 25.92 -47.46 -60.80
C SER A 751 25.67 -48.98 -60.97
N SER A 752 25.18 -49.65 -59.93
CA SER A 752 24.78 -51.06 -59.97
C SER A 752 23.29 -51.28 -60.32
N ILE A 753 22.52 -50.22 -60.59
CA ILE A 753 21.11 -50.34 -60.99
C ILE A 753 21.03 -51.12 -62.31
N PRO A 754 20.19 -52.17 -62.41
CA PRO A 754 20.02 -52.90 -63.65
C PRO A 754 19.30 -52.05 -64.70
N VAL A 755 19.89 -51.95 -65.89
CA VAL A 755 19.30 -51.29 -67.07
C VAL A 755 19.08 -52.29 -68.19
N GLN A 756 18.07 -52.03 -69.02
CA GLN A 756 17.80 -52.84 -70.20
C GLN A 756 18.63 -52.36 -71.38
N CYS A 757 19.23 -53.32 -72.09
CA CYS A 757 20.02 -53.09 -73.28
C CYS A 757 19.19 -53.26 -74.56
N THR A 758 19.67 -52.73 -75.68
CA THR A 758 19.01 -52.82 -77.00
C THR A 758 18.80 -54.27 -77.48
N ASN A 759 19.60 -55.22 -76.97
CA ASN A 759 19.47 -56.66 -77.21
C ASN A 759 18.50 -57.38 -76.23
N GLN A 760 17.76 -56.62 -75.41
CA GLN A 760 16.85 -57.08 -74.36
C GLN A 760 17.52 -57.72 -73.12
N GLU A 761 18.84 -57.82 -73.07
CA GLU A 761 19.55 -58.26 -71.86
C GLU A 761 19.54 -57.15 -70.79
N ARG A 762 19.85 -57.51 -69.54
CA ARG A 762 20.02 -56.57 -68.43
C ARG A 762 21.46 -56.55 -67.97
N CYS A 763 22.06 -55.37 -67.88
CA CYS A 763 23.38 -55.16 -67.29
C CYS A 763 23.30 -54.10 -66.18
N GLN A 764 24.36 -53.94 -65.39
CA GLN A 764 24.46 -52.81 -64.45
C GLN A 764 24.73 -51.52 -65.23
N LEU A 765 24.23 -50.38 -64.72
CA LEU A 765 24.41 -49.07 -65.35
C LEU A 765 25.88 -48.74 -65.63
N LYS A 766 26.79 -49.12 -64.72
CA LYS A 766 28.24 -48.92 -64.84
C LYS A 766 28.90 -49.71 -65.98
N ASP A 767 28.25 -50.77 -66.43
CA ASP A 767 28.72 -51.66 -67.50
C ASP A 767 28.00 -51.35 -68.82
N ALA A 768 27.03 -50.42 -68.79
CA ALA A 768 26.25 -50.02 -69.95
C ALA A 768 26.92 -48.88 -70.71
N TYR A 769 26.87 -48.95 -72.03
CA TYR A 769 27.41 -47.94 -72.95
C TYR A 769 26.29 -47.23 -73.71
N LEU A 770 26.46 -45.94 -73.95
CA LEU A 770 25.55 -45.17 -74.81
C LEU A 770 25.62 -45.65 -76.26
N PRO A 771 24.49 -45.92 -76.94
CA PRO A 771 24.46 -46.20 -78.37
C PRO A 771 24.64 -44.94 -79.22
N CYS A 772 25.68 -44.15 -78.96
CA CYS A 772 26.05 -42.97 -79.75
C CYS A 772 27.04 -43.33 -80.87
N THR A 773 27.22 -42.43 -81.82
CA THR A 773 28.10 -42.62 -82.98
C THR A 773 29.53 -42.99 -82.55
N ALA A 774 30.05 -42.41 -81.48
CA ALA A 774 31.41 -42.71 -80.99
C ALA A 774 31.60 -44.18 -80.55
N ILE A 775 30.54 -44.83 -80.07
CA ILE A 775 30.55 -46.21 -79.58
C ILE A 775 30.15 -47.19 -80.70
N ILE A 776 29.11 -46.85 -81.48
CA ILE A 776 28.58 -47.71 -82.55
C ILE A 776 29.52 -47.78 -83.76
N HIS A 777 30.36 -46.76 -83.98
CA HIS A 777 31.31 -46.76 -85.10
C HIS A 777 32.39 -47.85 -84.97
N GLU A 778 32.61 -48.41 -83.77
CA GLU A 778 33.48 -49.59 -83.63
C GLU A 778 32.75 -50.85 -84.12
N ALA A 779 33.35 -51.49 -85.13
CA ALA A 779 32.80 -52.71 -85.68
C ALA A 779 32.75 -53.78 -84.58
N LEU A 780 31.58 -54.42 -84.42
CA LEU A 780 31.28 -55.45 -83.39
C LEU A 780 30.83 -54.92 -82.02
N ALA A 781 30.79 -53.61 -81.77
CA ALA A 781 30.27 -53.06 -80.51
C ALA A 781 28.84 -53.57 -80.20
N TYR A 782 27.95 -53.60 -81.20
CA TYR A 782 26.57 -54.10 -81.06
C TYR A 782 26.45 -55.59 -80.66
N ARG A 783 27.52 -56.40 -80.81
CA ARG A 783 27.52 -57.83 -80.45
C ARG A 783 28.09 -58.12 -79.07
N HIS A 784 29.07 -57.32 -78.63
CA HIS A 784 29.89 -57.63 -77.47
C HIS A 784 29.80 -56.59 -76.36
N ILE A 785 29.13 -55.46 -76.60
CA ILE A 785 28.96 -54.37 -75.64
C ILE A 785 27.48 -54.22 -75.29
N HIS A 786 27.21 -54.01 -74.01
CA HIS A 786 25.89 -53.73 -73.48
C HIS A 786 25.47 -52.29 -73.81
N LEU A 787 24.81 -52.10 -74.96
CA LEU A 787 24.26 -50.81 -75.37
C LEU A 787 22.92 -50.56 -74.68
N VAL A 788 22.80 -49.49 -73.90
CA VAL A 788 21.57 -49.18 -73.15
C VAL A 788 20.39 -48.84 -74.09
N ASP A 789 19.17 -49.33 -73.79
CA ASP A 789 17.95 -48.96 -74.53
C ASP A 789 17.43 -47.61 -74.07
N ILE A 790 17.63 -46.59 -74.91
CA ILE A 790 17.24 -45.20 -74.67
C ILE A 790 16.75 -44.53 -75.96
N PRO A 791 15.85 -43.52 -75.86
CA PRO A 791 15.51 -42.67 -77.01
C PRO A 791 16.61 -41.65 -77.30
N ASP A 792 16.75 -41.26 -78.57
CA ASP A 792 17.62 -40.18 -79.04
C ASP A 792 19.06 -40.23 -78.49
N PRO A 793 19.83 -41.27 -78.83
CA PRO A 793 21.11 -41.56 -78.17
C PRO A 793 22.24 -40.57 -78.49
N GLU A 794 22.04 -39.70 -79.49
CA GLU A 794 22.97 -38.61 -79.84
C GLU A 794 22.75 -37.35 -78.99
N SER A 795 21.76 -37.31 -78.09
CA SER A 795 21.57 -36.17 -77.21
C SER A 795 22.77 -36.01 -76.27
N LEU A 796 23.31 -34.79 -76.22
CA LEU A 796 24.40 -34.43 -75.31
C LEU A 796 23.98 -34.50 -73.85
N ASP A 797 22.68 -34.46 -73.54
CA ASP A 797 22.16 -34.52 -72.17
C ASP A 797 22.45 -35.87 -71.51
N TRP A 798 22.64 -36.93 -72.30
CA TRP A 798 23.05 -38.25 -71.81
C TRP A 798 24.44 -38.25 -71.16
N LEU A 799 25.30 -37.29 -71.51
CA LEU A 799 26.62 -37.14 -70.89
C LEU A 799 26.52 -36.87 -69.39
N ASN A 800 25.41 -36.30 -68.92
CA ASN A 800 25.18 -36.08 -67.50
C ASN A 800 25.13 -37.40 -66.71
N LEU A 801 24.57 -38.46 -67.30
CA LEU A 801 24.44 -39.78 -66.68
C LEU A 801 25.79 -40.52 -66.56
N THR A 802 26.85 -40.02 -67.19
CA THR A 802 28.21 -40.55 -66.96
C THR A 802 28.64 -40.46 -65.51
N ARG A 803 28.15 -39.44 -64.81
CA ARG A 803 28.36 -39.27 -63.37
C ARG A 803 27.70 -40.39 -62.55
N LEU A 804 26.64 -41.01 -63.06
CA LEU A 804 25.96 -42.14 -62.42
C LEU A 804 26.57 -43.50 -62.81
N GLY A 805 27.57 -43.51 -63.70
CA GLY A 805 28.27 -44.70 -64.16
C GLY A 805 28.06 -45.04 -65.64
N LEU A 806 27.15 -44.37 -66.35
CA LEU A 806 26.87 -44.68 -67.75
C LEU A 806 28.07 -44.34 -68.64
N ARG A 807 28.54 -45.27 -69.48
CA ARG A 807 29.75 -45.03 -70.29
C ARG A 807 29.39 -44.37 -71.62
N ALA A 808 29.91 -43.17 -71.85
CA ALA A 808 29.59 -42.36 -73.04
C ALA A 808 30.67 -42.36 -74.12
N ALA A 809 31.84 -42.94 -73.84
CA ALA A 809 32.95 -43.03 -74.78
C ALA A 809 33.59 -44.43 -74.69
N PRO A 810 34.25 -44.90 -75.77
CA PRO A 810 35.11 -46.08 -75.71
C PRO A 810 36.25 -45.88 -74.71
N ASP A 811 36.46 -46.85 -73.83
CA ASP A 811 37.52 -46.88 -72.83
C ASP A 811 38.26 -48.23 -72.87
N LEU A 812 39.19 -48.46 -71.95
CA LEU A 812 39.97 -49.69 -71.92
C LEU A 812 39.07 -50.94 -71.79
N ASP A 813 38.07 -50.91 -70.91
CA ASP A 813 37.12 -52.01 -70.71
C ASP A 813 36.30 -52.29 -71.98
N PHE A 814 35.93 -51.25 -72.74
CA PHE A 814 35.20 -51.37 -74.01
C PHE A 814 35.99 -52.21 -75.02
N TYR A 815 37.26 -51.86 -75.25
CA TYR A 815 38.08 -52.58 -76.22
C TYR A 815 38.45 -53.98 -75.74
N LEU A 816 38.67 -54.16 -74.43
CA LEU A 816 38.90 -55.48 -73.84
C LEU A 816 37.66 -56.37 -73.98
N ALA A 817 36.46 -55.88 -73.68
CA ALA A 817 35.22 -56.65 -73.81
C ALA A 817 35.00 -57.15 -75.25
N ILE A 818 35.24 -56.29 -76.26
CA ILE A 818 35.17 -56.70 -77.67
C ILE A 818 36.26 -57.72 -78.00
N LEU A 819 37.51 -57.51 -77.56
CA LEU A 819 38.61 -58.44 -77.82
C LEU A 819 38.36 -59.83 -77.19
N HIS A 820 37.89 -59.87 -75.94
CA HIS A 820 37.50 -61.11 -75.26
C HIS A 820 36.33 -61.80 -75.94
N GLY A 821 35.36 -61.04 -76.48
CA GLY A 821 34.26 -61.57 -77.28
C GLY A 821 34.74 -62.21 -78.59
N VAL A 822 35.63 -61.50 -79.30
CA VAL A 822 36.25 -61.96 -80.55
C VAL A 822 37.12 -63.20 -80.34
N ALA A 823 37.87 -63.27 -79.25
CA ALA A 823 38.70 -64.44 -78.90
C ALA A 823 37.88 -65.73 -78.71
N LYS A 824 36.58 -65.61 -78.41
CA LYS A 824 35.65 -66.74 -78.25
C LYS A 824 34.96 -67.14 -79.55
N THR A 825 35.09 -66.35 -80.62
CA THR A 825 34.51 -66.66 -81.95
C THR A 825 35.49 -67.39 -82.87
N PRO A 826 35.01 -68.20 -83.83
CA PRO A 826 35.87 -68.91 -84.77
C PRO A 826 36.75 -67.93 -85.59
N PRO A 827 38.01 -68.30 -85.92
CA PRO A 827 38.95 -67.40 -86.62
C PRO A 827 38.48 -66.87 -87.98
N SER A 828 37.46 -67.49 -88.58
CA SER A 828 36.88 -67.09 -89.87
C SER A 828 36.10 -65.77 -89.81
N ASP A 829 35.69 -65.34 -88.62
CA ASP A 829 34.70 -64.27 -88.45
C ASP A 829 35.34 -62.92 -88.04
N CYS A 830 36.67 -62.85 -87.93
CA CYS A 830 37.39 -61.63 -87.55
C CYS A 830 38.56 -61.32 -88.50
N SER A 831 38.60 -60.10 -89.04
CA SER A 831 39.70 -59.64 -89.89
C SER A 831 40.90 -59.17 -89.06
N LYS A 832 42.11 -59.37 -89.60
CA LYS A 832 43.37 -58.88 -88.99
C LYS A 832 43.31 -57.38 -88.69
N ASP A 833 42.70 -56.59 -89.57
CA ASP A 833 42.55 -55.14 -89.38
C ASP A 833 41.68 -54.79 -88.18
N THR A 834 40.65 -55.59 -87.87
CA THR A 834 39.81 -55.40 -86.68
C THR A 834 40.62 -55.67 -85.41
N VAL A 835 41.39 -56.76 -85.36
CA VAL A 835 42.26 -57.07 -84.21
C VAL A 835 43.31 -55.98 -83.98
N VAL A 836 43.94 -55.48 -85.06
CA VAL A 836 44.90 -54.37 -84.99
C VAL A 836 44.24 -53.10 -84.43
N ARG A 837 43.03 -52.74 -84.89
CA ARG A 837 42.28 -51.59 -84.34
C ARG A 837 41.96 -51.75 -82.86
N LEU A 838 41.57 -52.95 -82.41
CA LEU A 838 41.28 -53.21 -80.99
C LEU A 838 42.54 -53.05 -80.13
N TYR A 839 43.69 -53.61 -80.54
CA TYR A 839 44.95 -53.42 -79.83
C TYR A 839 45.43 -51.97 -79.83
N GLN A 840 45.21 -51.21 -80.92
CA GLN A 840 45.48 -49.77 -80.94
C GLN A 840 44.57 -48.99 -79.98
N GLY A 841 43.29 -49.38 -79.89
CA GLY A 841 42.34 -48.84 -78.92
C GLY A 841 42.76 -49.14 -77.47
N ILE A 842 43.16 -50.37 -77.18
CA ILE A 842 43.73 -50.79 -75.89
C ILE A 842 44.99 -49.98 -75.58
N GLU A 843 45.96 -49.91 -76.50
CA GLU A 843 47.21 -49.16 -76.30
C GLU A 843 46.92 -47.70 -75.97
N LYS A 844 46.02 -47.06 -76.73
CA LYS A 844 45.64 -45.65 -76.52
C LYS A 844 45.08 -45.40 -75.11
N HIS A 845 44.13 -46.22 -74.65
CA HIS A 845 43.45 -45.99 -73.37
C HIS A 845 44.17 -46.66 -72.17
N SER A 846 45.09 -47.59 -72.41
CA SER A 846 45.95 -48.20 -71.38
C SER A 846 46.95 -47.22 -70.75
N ARG A 847 47.29 -46.12 -71.44
CA ARG A 847 48.19 -45.08 -70.93
C ARG A 847 47.51 -44.16 -69.90
N GLU A 848 46.18 -44.15 -69.87
CA GLU A 848 45.37 -43.30 -68.97
C GLU A 848 45.03 -44.02 -67.65
N ASP A 849 45.07 -45.36 -67.60
CA ASP A 849 44.79 -46.16 -66.38
C ASP A 849 45.87 -47.24 -66.12
N LEU A 850 47.03 -46.79 -65.61
CA LEU A 850 48.24 -47.60 -65.41
C LEU A 850 48.08 -48.78 -64.42
N ALA A 851 46.99 -48.83 -63.64
CA ALA A 851 46.77 -49.86 -62.63
C ALA A 851 46.14 -51.15 -63.20
N GLN A 852 45.26 -51.05 -64.20
CA GLN A 852 44.47 -52.18 -64.70
C GLN A 852 45.23 -53.03 -65.73
N VAL A 853 46.16 -52.42 -66.48
CA VAL A 853 46.99 -53.06 -67.52
C VAL A 853 47.99 -54.07 -66.93
N ARG A 854 48.43 -53.86 -65.67
CA ARG A 854 49.37 -54.76 -65.00
C ARG A 854 48.76 -56.11 -64.62
N TYR A 855 47.44 -56.21 -64.50
CA TYR A 855 46.75 -57.45 -64.14
C TYR A 855 46.63 -58.41 -65.34
N VAL A 856 46.34 -57.88 -66.53
CA VAL A 856 46.17 -58.68 -67.76
C VAL A 856 47.52 -59.19 -68.30
N SER A 857 48.60 -58.42 -68.10
CA SER A 857 49.93 -58.77 -68.60
C SER A 857 50.58 -59.97 -67.88
N GLN A 858 50.00 -60.44 -66.76
CA GLN A 858 50.49 -61.60 -66.00
C GLN A 858 49.82 -62.93 -66.35
N GLU A 859 48.66 -62.95 -67.04
CA GLU A 859 48.01 -64.20 -67.46
C GLU A 859 48.49 -64.74 -68.82
N ASP A 860 49.04 -63.91 -69.71
CA ASP A 860 49.43 -64.32 -71.07
C ASP A 860 50.88 -64.81 -71.25
N TRP A 861 51.74 -64.70 -70.22
CA TRP A 861 53.11 -65.25 -70.26
C TRP A 861 53.20 -66.74 -69.83
N GLY A 862 52.05 -67.40 -69.57
CA GLY A 862 51.96 -68.78 -69.09
C GLY A 862 51.69 -69.88 -70.13
N LEU A 863 51.50 -69.55 -71.42
CA LEU A 863 51.06 -70.52 -72.46
C LEU A 863 52.04 -70.70 -73.64
N SER A 864 53.35 -70.59 -73.40
CA SER A 864 54.38 -70.97 -74.40
C SER A 864 55.47 -71.86 -73.82
N HIS A 865 55.10 -73.00 -73.22
CA HIS A 865 55.93 -74.22 -73.10
C HIS A 865 55.04 -75.48 -73.17
N SER A 866 54.49 -75.75 -74.37
CA SER A 866 54.27 -77.09 -74.96
C SER A 866 53.72 -76.96 -76.37
#